data_AF-W2WRF4-F1
#
_entry.id   AF-W2WRF4-F1
#
_cell.length_a   1.000
_cell.length_b   1.000
_cell.length_c   1.000
_cell.angle_alpha   90.00
_cell.angle_beta   90.00
_cell.angle_gamma   90.00
#
_symmetry.space_group_name_H-M   'P 1'
#
loop_
_entity.id
_entity.type
_entity.pdbx_description
1 polymer ?
#
loop_
_entity_poly.entity_id
_entity_poly.type
_entity_poly.pdbx_seq_one_letter_code
_entity_poly.pdbx_strand_id
1 'polypeptide(L)'
;METLESIRAKLSETEARVVSAEEALRASHLALEQKENLLIDLTNERAALVEKAETYGSTVADLEAKLQAETLDLSTAAKHIEKLENKAAQLESQLHDHVQAVEDNSANEIEALKEQIASLIESLNSSQAETSTLREQHSSKDESHAASISQKDEVISTLKSKLEEVMKAYKRLKTHVQELQDRLTQQISTNDSLKTSYEELNTQHAASLTELEALKLELVSTRQQSSAMAEELRQAEEKFTEAQAQRESRMETFKQRILAYDDELTRKQKQLEHKETLLADATARDEAAEMKVSELEKELVTLTDTVEKKELELQSRTDEIRHLEQADEKHEAQRMELEAQLDSANKTIEKLHAADADVGLQRESIAQLESQVAKLKLQVETETEGASAARSALETYKKRAHTALKKASSENKLNLKKAAENSTKLEQELEFAKGRISALEAELEDTRQRMTEVEKTGDARAQSAREALEVEKRSLETALTLEIDSLKAEVTRLEQALENDRIPLEARIKQLTESNEALNNEIISLKEDTRTQSESMEQTVQAKDDEIDDLSKQLQAALAAAASLATNEAGRRSYSPAISPTEKERRSTASSSRSFDSDRNSFLHQATSDEHMAAAVADSCPIPLASKTNGVDQSKSEDEVMRLKLQLNELETKSHLYQKKYEDISAQLEDVRQQTHLQERDEHSTQAINVEYLKNVIMKYIESQVQSEKEQLVPVISTLLNLSPQEHQKVVAAHRPNDEGAGLFGGVFSLFGGATAAPPPKPLAAPHNFKPSPTVSGNTTGAALGSKDKNGVLSFGSDPSDDEEFATPLNPFAA
;
A
#
# COMPACT_ATOMS: atom_id res chain seq x y z
N MET A 1 235.64 94.95 9.77
CA MET A 1 235.30 94.48 8.41
C MET A 1 234.41 93.22 8.49
N GLU A 2 233.11 93.44 8.70
CA GLU A 2 231.97 93.00 7.86
C GLU A 2 231.76 91.55 7.36
N THR A 3 232.57 90.52 7.67
CA THR A 3 232.33 89.17 7.07
C THR A 3 231.95 88.05 8.04
N LEU A 4 232.09 88.21 9.36
CA LEU A 4 231.83 87.12 10.32
C LEU A 4 230.42 87.10 10.93
N GLU A 5 229.69 88.22 10.90
CA GLU A 5 228.29 88.27 11.39
C GLU A 5 227.28 87.59 10.43
N SER A 6 227.61 87.46 9.14
CA SER A 6 226.71 86.82 8.16
C SER A 6 226.72 85.27 8.25
N ILE A 7 227.81 84.67 8.74
CA ILE A 7 227.94 83.21 8.80
C ILE A 7 227.22 82.63 10.03
N ARG A 8 227.23 83.33 11.18
CA ARG A 8 226.50 82.88 12.39
C ARG A 8 224.99 82.87 12.20
N ALA A 9 224.44 83.83 11.47
CA ALA A 9 223.00 83.87 11.19
C ALA A 9 222.52 82.69 10.33
N LYS A 10 223.34 82.25 9.37
CA LYS A 10 223.00 81.11 8.49
C LYS A 10 223.08 79.75 9.19
N LEU A 11 223.93 79.60 10.21
CA LEU A 11 224.02 78.34 10.96
C LEU A 11 222.84 78.14 11.93
N SER A 12 222.38 79.20 12.57
CA SER A 12 221.22 79.13 13.48
C SER A 12 219.91 78.81 12.74
N GLU A 13 219.78 79.23 11.48
CA GLU A 13 218.61 78.91 10.66
C GLU A 13 218.58 77.43 10.21
N THR A 14 219.74 76.80 10.09
CA THR A 14 219.82 75.40 9.65
C THR A 14 219.53 74.41 10.78
N GLU A 15 219.98 74.68 12.01
CA GLU A 15 219.61 73.85 13.18
C GLU A 15 218.10 73.88 13.47
N ALA A 16 217.44 75.04 13.33
CA ALA A 16 215.99 75.15 13.51
C ALA A 16 215.19 74.32 12.47
N ARG A 17 215.73 74.13 11.26
CA ARG A 17 215.08 73.29 10.23
C ARG A 17 215.25 71.80 10.48
N VAL A 18 216.33 71.35 11.13
CA VAL A 18 216.55 69.92 11.41
C VAL A 18 215.63 69.43 12.52
N VAL A 19 215.48 70.18 13.61
CA VAL A 19 214.57 69.82 14.71
C VAL A 19 213.12 69.74 14.25
N SER A 20 212.70 70.69 13.41
CA SER A 20 211.35 70.68 12.82
C SER A 20 211.12 69.47 11.89
N ALA A 21 212.15 69.00 11.19
CA ALA A 21 212.06 67.83 10.33
C ALA A 21 211.99 66.50 11.13
N GLU A 22 212.72 66.38 12.24
CA GLU A 22 212.65 65.19 13.11
C GLU A 22 211.32 65.07 13.87
N GLU A 23 210.76 66.20 14.32
CA GLU A 23 209.42 66.22 14.93
C GLU A 23 208.32 65.87 13.90
N ALA A 24 208.45 66.36 12.67
CA ALA A 24 207.56 65.99 11.58
C ALA A 24 207.63 64.48 11.22
N LEU A 25 208.83 63.88 11.30
CA LEU A 25 209.01 62.45 11.02
C LEU A 25 208.38 61.57 12.12
N ARG A 26 208.56 61.90 13.40
CA ARG A 26 207.91 61.17 14.51
C ARG A 26 206.39 61.28 14.46
N ALA A 27 205.86 62.46 14.15
CA ALA A 27 204.42 62.67 13.99
C ALA A 27 203.86 61.84 12.83
N SER A 28 204.60 61.74 11.71
CA SER A 28 204.23 60.91 10.56
C SER A 28 204.22 59.42 10.90
N HIS A 29 205.22 58.92 11.65
CA HIS A 29 205.28 57.50 12.02
C HIS A 29 204.15 57.10 12.98
N LEU A 30 203.83 57.95 13.96
CA LEU A 30 202.72 57.70 14.88
C LEU A 30 201.36 57.70 14.15
N ALA A 31 201.20 58.59 13.16
CA ALA A 31 200.01 58.62 12.30
C ALA A 31 199.89 57.38 11.40
N LEU A 32 201.01 56.80 10.98
CA LEU A 32 201.04 55.58 10.18
C LEU A 32 200.60 54.37 11.02
N GLU A 33 201.12 54.23 12.24
CA GLU A 33 200.77 53.16 13.17
C GLU A 33 199.28 53.22 13.59
N GLN A 34 198.74 54.43 13.79
CA GLN A 34 197.30 54.63 14.00
C GLN A 34 196.47 54.20 12.78
N LYS A 35 196.93 54.48 11.55
CA LYS A 35 196.24 54.05 10.33
C LYS A 35 196.33 52.54 10.11
N GLU A 36 197.43 51.90 10.48
CA GLU A 36 197.60 50.45 10.39
C GLU A 36 196.64 49.71 11.34
N ASN A 37 196.53 50.18 12.58
CA ASN A 37 195.55 49.64 13.54
C ASN A 37 194.11 49.84 13.06
N LEU A 38 193.77 51.02 12.51
CA LEU A 38 192.44 51.27 11.94
C LEU A 38 192.13 50.34 10.74
N LEU A 39 193.15 50.00 9.95
CA LEU A 39 193.00 49.12 8.80
C LEU A 39 192.76 47.68 9.23
N ILE A 40 193.40 47.21 10.30
CA ILE A 40 193.13 45.89 10.91
C ILE A 40 191.70 45.82 11.45
N ASP A 41 191.25 46.83 12.19
CA ASP A 41 189.88 46.89 12.72
C ASP A 41 188.84 46.89 11.60
N LEU A 42 189.04 47.68 10.55
CA LEU A 42 188.18 47.69 9.36
C LEU A 42 188.19 46.35 8.63
N THR A 43 189.32 45.63 8.62
CA THR A 43 189.42 44.31 7.97
C THR A 43 188.64 43.26 8.76
N ASN A 44 188.71 43.30 10.09
CA ASN A 44 187.94 42.41 10.97
C ASN A 44 186.43 42.71 10.88
N GLU A 45 186.04 43.98 10.85
CA GLU A 45 184.64 44.40 10.66
C GLU A 45 184.12 43.95 9.29
N ARG A 46 184.93 44.06 8.23
CA ARG A 46 184.59 43.55 6.89
C ARG A 46 184.38 42.03 6.90
N ALA A 47 185.22 41.26 7.60
CA ALA A 47 185.08 39.81 7.69
C ALA A 47 183.78 39.42 8.43
N ALA A 48 183.48 40.08 9.55
CA ALA A 48 182.23 39.85 10.28
C ALA A 48 180.98 40.19 9.47
N LEU A 49 181.03 41.27 8.67
CA LEU A 49 179.93 41.62 7.75
C LEU A 49 179.76 40.62 6.61
N VAL A 50 180.84 40.03 6.09
CA VAL A 50 180.78 38.99 5.06
C VAL A 50 180.15 37.71 5.62
N GLU A 51 180.56 37.26 6.80
CA GLU A 51 179.95 36.08 7.46
C GLU A 51 178.46 36.33 7.75
N LYS A 52 178.10 37.55 8.15
CA LYS A 52 176.70 37.95 8.33
C LYS A 52 175.92 37.99 7.00
N ALA A 53 176.56 38.39 5.90
CA ALA A 53 175.95 38.38 4.57
C ALA A 53 175.76 36.94 4.05
N GLU A 54 176.71 36.03 4.29
CA GLU A 54 176.59 34.62 3.92
C GLU A 54 175.49 33.90 4.71
N THR A 55 175.42 34.15 6.01
CA THR A 55 174.33 33.61 6.84
C THR A 55 172.97 34.12 6.39
N TYR A 56 172.81 35.44 6.12
CA TYR A 56 171.57 35.94 5.52
C TYR A 56 171.30 35.34 4.14
N GLY A 57 172.31 35.19 3.29
CA GLY A 57 172.18 34.53 1.99
C GLY A 57 171.64 33.11 2.10
N SER A 58 172.16 32.32 3.04
CA SER A 58 171.66 30.96 3.30
C SER A 58 170.21 30.95 3.81
N THR A 59 169.84 31.89 4.70
CA THR A 59 168.46 31.97 5.20
C THR A 59 167.46 32.41 4.12
N VAL A 60 167.87 33.27 3.20
CA VAL A 60 167.03 33.69 2.06
C VAL A 60 166.81 32.51 1.12
N ALA A 61 167.86 31.75 0.79
CA ALA A 61 167.74 30.56 -0.05
C ALA A 61 166.80 29.50 0.56
N ASP A 62 166.89 29.26 1.88
CA ASP A 62 165.98 28.35 2.58
C ASP A 62 164.52 28.84 2.59
N LEU A 63 164.29 30.15 2.72
CA LEU A 63 162.95 30.75 2.65
C LEU A 63 162.38 30.71 1.23
N GLU A 64 163.20 30.95 0.20
CA GLU A 64 162.80 30.82 -1.20
C GLU A 64 162.42 29.36 -1.54
N ALA A 65 163.17 28.38 -1.04
CA ALA A 65 162.84 26.97 -1.21
C ALA A 65 161.51 26.59 -0.53
N LYS A 66 161.28 27.09 0.70
CA LYS A 66 159.99 26.90 1.40
C LYS A 66 158.83 27.56 0.67
N LEU A 67 159.02 28.79 0.17
CA LEU A 67 158.01 29.51 -0.60
C LEU A 67 157.66 28.77 -1.90
N GLN A 68 158.65 28.21 -2.61
CA GLN A 68 158.40 27.40 -3.80
C GLN A 68 157.62 26.12 -3.48
N ALA A 69 157.97 25.42 -2.40
CA ALA A 69 157.23 24.24 -1.95
C ALA A 69 155.76 24.58 -1.62
N GLU A 70 155.54 25.66 -0.86
CA GLU A 70 154.20 26.13 -0.48
C GLU A 70 153.40 26.61 -1.71
N THR A 71 154.04 27.24 -2.70
CA THR A 71 153.41 27.62 -3.97
C THR A 71 152.96 26.39 -4.77
N LEU A 72 153.73 25.31 -4.73
CA LEU A 72 153.41 24.07 -5.43
C LEU A 72 152.28 23.31 -4.74
N ASP A 73 152.25 23.31 -3.41
CA ASP A 73 151.14 22.78 -2.61
C ASP A 73 149.86 23.59 -2.83
N LEU A 74 149.93 24.93 -2.86
CA LEU A 74 148.83 25.82 -3.22
C LEU A 74 148.31 25.57 -4.64
N SER A 75 149.19 25.36 -5.61
CA SER A 75 148.80 25.00 -6.99
C SER A 75 148.07 23.65 -7.04
N THR A 76 148.51 22.69 -6.24
CA THR A 76 147.89 21.37 -6.15
C THR A 76 146.52 21.45 -5.46
N ALA A 77 146.41 22.24 -4.39
CA ALA A 77 145.15 22.53 -3.72
C ALA A 77 144.16 23.27 -4.65
N ALA A 78 144.61 24.27 -5.41
CA ALA A 78 143.79 24.98 -6.39
C ALA A 78 143.21 24.04 -7.46
N LYS A 79 144.02 23.12 -8.00
CA LYS A 79 143.53 22.09 -8.94
C LYS A 79 142.53 21.13 -8.31
N HIS A 80 142.64 20.85 -7.01
CA HIS A 80 141.68 20.02 -6.30
C HIS A 80 140.35 20.75 -6.07
N ILE A 81 140.41 22.04 -5.69
CA ILE A 81 139.24 22.92 -5.58
C ILE A 81 138.52 23.02 -6.92
N GLU A 82 139.22 23.27 -8.02
CA GLU A 82 138.64 23.33 -9.36
C GLU A 82 137.93 22.02 -9.75
N LYS A 83 138.50 20.86 -9.38
CA LYS A 83 137.82 19.56 -9.58
C LYS A 83 136.57 19.41 -8.73
N LEU A 84 136.57 19.89 -7.48
CA LEU A 84 135.41 19.84 -6.60
C LEU A 84 134.32 20.82 -7.05
N GLU A 85 134.69 22.02 -7.51
CA GLU A 85 133.77 23.00 -8.08
C GLU A 85 133.09 22.46 -9.35
N ASN A 86 133.86 21.86 -10.25
CA ASN A 86 133.29 21.21 -11.44
C ASN A 86 132.33 20.06 -11.07
N LYS A 87 132.67 19.28 -10.04
CA LYS A 87 131.79 18.21 -9.54
C LYS A 87 130.53 18.77 -8.84
N ALA A 88 130.65 19.87 -8.12
CA ALA A 88 129.53 20.57 -7.50
C ALA A 88 128.60 21.14 -8.57
N ALA A 89 129.12 21.83 -9.58
CA ALA A 89 128.34 22.33 -10.71
C ALA A 89 127.63 21.21 -11.48
N GLN A 90 128.29 20.06 -11.67
CA GLN A 90 127.66 18.89 -12.29
C GLN A 90 126.51 18.34 -11.44
N LEU A 91 126.69 18.24 -10.11
CA LEU A 91 125.65 17.77 -9.19
C LEU A 91 124.50 18.77 -9.07
N GLU A 92 124.78 20.08 -9.09
CA GLU A 92 123.77 21.14 -9.11
C GLU A 92 122.94 21.08 -10.39
N SER A 93 123.57 20.87 -11.55
CA SER A 93 122.86 20.65 -12.82
C SER A 93 121.98 19.41 -12.76
N GLN A 94 122.49 18.27 -12.26
CA GLN A 94 121.71 17.05 -12.13
C GLN A 94 120.54 17.20 -11.16
N LEU A 95 120.75 17.91 -10.05
CA LEU A 95 119.69 18.20 -9.09
C LEU A 95 118.63 19.10 -9.71
N HIS A 96 119.04 20.13 -10.47
CA HIS A 96 118.12 21.01 -11.18
C HIS A 96 117.29 20.24 -12.21
N ASP A 97 117.92 19.40 -13.04
CA ASP A 97 117.23 18.56 -14.02
C ASP A 97 116.26 17.58 -13.34
N HIS A 98 116.64 16.99 -12.21
CA HIS A 98 115.76 16.12 -11.44
C HIS A 98 114.58 16.86 -10.81
N VAL A 99 114.81 18.05 -10.24
CA VAL A 99 113.75 18.89 -9.68
C VAL A 99 112.80 19.31 -10.79
N GLN A 100 113.30 19.78 -11.94
CA GLN A 100 112.49 20.14 -13.09
C GLN A 100 111.67 18.95 -13.60
N ALA A 101 112.27 17.77 -13.73
CA ALA A 101 111.56 16.56 -14.15
C ALA A 101 110.46 16.14 -13.14
N VAL A 102 110.69 16.32 -11.84
CA VAL A 102 109.67 16.06 -10.81
C VAL A 102 108.56 17.11 -10.85
N GLU A 103 108.90 18.39 -11.01
CA GLU A 103 107.93 19.47 -11.17
C GLU A 103 107.06 19.25 -12.40
N ASP A 104 107.65 18.96 -13.55
CA ASP A 104 106.93 18.68 -14.80
C ASP A 104 106.03 17.44 -14.67
N ASN A 105 106.52 16.36 -14.05
CA ASN A 105 105.70 15.16 -13.81
C ASN A 105 104.55 15.44 -12.86
N SER A 106 104.79 16.19 -11.78
CA SER A 106 103.76 16.57 -10.82
C SER A 106 102.72 17.51 -11.44
N ALA A 107 103.14 18.43 -12.30
CA ALA A 107 102.24 19.31 -13.04
C ALA A 107 101.35 18.53 -14.00
N ASN A 108 101.91 17.56 -14.72
CA ASN A 108 101.15 16.66 -15.60
C ASN A 108 100.16 15.79 -14.83
N GLU A 109 100.54 15.27 -13.66
CA GLU A 109 99.65 14.47 -12.80
C GLU A 109 98.53 15.33 -12.20
N ILE A 110 98.84 16.55 -11.75
CA ILE A 110 97.84 17.51 -11.29
C ILE A 110 96.85 17.85 -12.40
N GLU A 111 97.31 18.07 -13.62
CA GLU A 111 96.43 18.40 -14.75
C GLU A 111 95.53 17.21 -15.13
N ALA A 112 96.08 15.99 -15.16
CA ALA A 112 95.29 14.78 -15.37
C ALA A 112 94.23 14.57 -14.27
N LEU A 113 94.56 14.86 -13.01
CA LEU A 113 93.60 14.79 -11.90
C LEU A 113 92.52 15.87 -12.02
N LYS A 114 92.85 17.09 -12.46
CA LYS A 114 91.84 18.13 -12.73
C LYS A 114 90.88 17.71 -13.85
N GLU A 115 91.39 17.14 -14.94
CA GLU A 115 90.54 16.64 -16.03
C GLU A 115 89.61 15.51 -15.54
N GLN A 116 90.11 14.58 -14.73
CA GLN A 116 89.27 13.54 -14.13
C GLN A 116 88.20 14.13 -13.21
N ILE A 117 88.55 15.10 -12.35
CA ILE A 117 87.58 15.78 -11.48
C ILE A 117 86.54 16.52 -12.32
N ALA A 118 86.94 17.22 -13.39
CA ALA A 118 86.03 17.91 -14.29
C ALA A 118 85.06 16.93 -14.96
N SER A 119 85.55 15.80 -15.47
CA SER A 119 84.73 14.74 -16.07
C SER A 119 83.75 14.13 -15.06
N LEU A 120 84.20 13.88 -13.83
CA LEU A 120 83.32 13.38 -12.75
C LEU A 120 82.26 14.39 -12.35
N ILE A 121 82.59 15.68 -12.28
CA ILE A 121 81.63 16.75 -12.01
C ILE A 121 80.60 16.84 -13.13
N GLU A 122 81.02 16.75 -14.39
CA GLU A 122 80.11 16.78 -15.54
C GLU A 122 79.18 15.56 -15.54
N SER A 123 79.70 14.37 -15.26
CA SER A 123 78.91 13.14 -15.12
C SER A 123 77.93 13.22 -13.94
N LEU A 124 78.36 13.75 -12.79
CA LEU A 124 77.51 13.95 -11.61
C LEU A 124 76.38 14.94 -11.93
N ASN A 125 76.69 16.06 -12.57
CA ASN A 125 75.70 17.06 -12.97
C ASN A 125 74.71 16.49 -13.99
N SER A 126 75.18 15.69 -14.95
CA SER A 126 74.31 15.00 -15.91
C SER A 126 73.36 14.02 -15.22
N SER A 127 73.87 13.19 -14.31
CA SER A 127 73.05 12.28 -13.50
C SER A 127 72.08 13.02 -12.58
N GLN A 128 72.50 14.16 -12.01
CA GLN A 128 71.64 15.00 -11.18
C GLN A 128 70.54 15.67 -12.00
N ALA A 129 70.82 16.08 -13.24
CA ALA A 129 69.81 16.58 -14.17
C ALA A 129 68.80 15.46 -14.54
N GLU A 130 69.29 14.26 -14.84
CA GLU A 130 68.43 13.10 -15.17
C GLU A 130 67.54 12.66 -13.99
N THR A 131 68.08 12.66 -12.77
CA THR A 131 67.29 12.38 -11.56
C THR A 131 66.26 13.47 -11.28
N SER A 132 66.57 14.74 -11.60
CA SER A 132 65.62 15.85 -11.46
C SER A 132 64.48 15.75 -12.47
N THR A 133 64.78 15.44 -13.73
CA THR A 133 63.75 15.26 -14.77
C THR A 133 62.88 14.03 -14.49
N LEU A 134 63.46 12.92 -14.03
CA LEU A 134 62.69 11.75 -13.61
C LEU A 134 61.79 12.06 -12.40
N ARG A 135 62.28 12.83 -11.42
CA ARG A 135 61.47 13.25 -10.27
C ARG A 135 60.29 14.10 -10.70
N GLU A 136 60.49 15.03 -11.63
CA GLU A 136 59.42 15.88 -12.16
C GLU A 136 58.41 15.11 -13.03
N GLN A 137 58.87 14.15 -13.83
CA GLN A 137 57.98 13.20 -14.52
C GLN A 137 57.17 12.34 -13.56
N HIS A 138 57.76 11.90 -12.44
CA HIS A 138 57.01 11.17 -11.42
C HIS A 138 55.99 12.06 -10.72
N SER A 139 56.35 13.28 -10.33
CA SER A 139 55.42 14.24 -9.73
C SER A 139 54.22 14.52 -10.64
N SER A 140 54.46 14.80 -11.92
CA SER A 140 53.39 15.06 -12.89
C SER A 140 52.51 13.83 -13.16
N LYS A 141 53.08 12.61 -13.17
CA LYS A 141 52.30 11.36 -13.24
C LYS A 141 51.46 11.13 -11.99
N ASP A 142 52.02 11.38 -10.81
CA ASP A 142 51.30 11.23 -9.54
C ASP A 142 50.16 12.25 -9.42
N GLU A 143 50.38 13.50 -9.85
CA GLU A 143 49.32 14.51 -9.96
C GLU A 143 48.24 14.11 -10.97
N SER A 144 48.62 13.57 -12.14
CA SER A 144 47.66 13.06 -13.13
C SER A 144 46.85 11.88 -12.60
N HIS A 145 47.49 10.95 -11.89
CA HIS A 145 46.81 9.84 -11.23
C HIS A 145 45.88 10.32 -10.12
N ALA A 146 46.32 11.26 -9.28
CA ALA A 146 45.49 11.86 -8.24
C ALA A 146 44.26 12.55 -8.83
N ALA A 147 44.41 13.33 -9.90
CA ALA A 147 43.31 13.94 -10.62
C ALA A 147 42.35 12.89 -11.22
N SER A 148 42.87 11.83 -11.83
CA SER A 148 42.07 10.74 -12.39
C SER A 148 41.30 9.97 -11.30
N ILE A 149 41.91 9.74 -10.13
CA ILE A 149 41.26 9.12 -8.98
C ILE A 149 40.13 10.03 -8.48
N SER A 150 40.40 11.33 -8.30
CA SER A 150 39.38 12.29 -7.85
C SER A 150 38.18 12.35 -8.80
N GLN A 151 38.43 12.32 -10.11
CA GLN A 151 37.36 12.28 -11.13
C GLN A 151 36.56 10.97 -11.05
N LYS A 152 37.22 9.83 -10.85
CA LYS A 152 36.54 8.54 -10.67
C LYS A 152 35.69 8.53 -9.40
N ASP A 153 36.19 9.10 -8.30
CA ASP A 153 35.46 9.19 -7.04
C ASP A 153 34.22 10.08 -7.16
N GLU A 154 34.29 11.18 -7.92
CA GLU A 154 33.15 12.03 -8.22
C GLU A 154 32.07 11.30 -9.05
N VAL A 155 32.50 10.52 -10.06
CA VAL A 155 31.59 9.67 -10.84
C VAL A 155 30.94 8.60 -9.96
N ILE A 156 31.72 7.95 -9.09
CA ILE A 156 31.21 6.95 -8.13
C ILE A 156 30.19 7.59 -7.17
N SER A 157 30.48 8.79 -6.65
CA SER A 157 29.57 9.54 -5.79
C SER A 157 28.25 9.86 -6.50
N THR A 158 28.34 10.33 -7.74
CA THR A 158 27.17 10.63 -8.59
C THR A 158 26.35 9.37 -8.88
N LEU A 159 26.99 8.26 -9.21
CA LEU A 159 26.33 6.97 -9.45
C LEU A 159 25.66 6.42 -8.19
N LYS A 160 26.32 6.52 -7.02
CA LYS A 160 25.73 6.15 -5.73
C LYS A 160 24.49 6.98 -5.42
N SER A 161 24.56 8.30 -5.63
CA SER A 161 23.41 9.19 -5.44
C SER A 161 22.23 8.83 -6.35
N LYS A 162 22.49 8.59 -7.65
CA LYS A 162 21.45 8.14 -8.59
C LYS A 162 20.88 6.77 -8.22
N LEU A 163 21.71 5.84 -7.76
CA LEU A 163 21.25 4.53 -7.31
C LEU A 163 20.34 4.65 -6.08
N GLU A 164 20.71 5.49 -5.12
CA GLU A 164 19.89 5.79 -3.93
C GLU A 164 18.53 6.37 -4.33
N GLU A 165 18.51 7.28 -5.30
CA GLU A 165 17.27 7.86 -5.85
C GLU A 165 16.40 6.81 -6.55
N VAL A 166 17.00 5.95 -7.39
CA VAL A 166 16.29 4.83 -8.04
C VAL A 166 15.75 3.85 -7.00
N MET A 167 16.50 3.52 -5.95
CA MET A 167 16.01 2.66 -4.87
C MET A 167 14.85 3.31 -4.11
N LYS A 168 14.89 4.62 -3.86
CA LYS A 168 13.77 5.36 -3.25
C LYS A 168 12.55 5.35 -4.16
N ALA A 169 12.72 5.58 -5.47
CA ALA A 169 11.64 5.50 -6.45
C ALA A 169 11.05 4.08 -6.53
N TYR A 170 11.90 3.05 -6.53
CA TYR A 170 11.47 1.66 -6.51
C TYR A 170 10.66 1.32 -5.25
N LYS A 171 11.11 1.77 -4.06
CA LYS A 171 10.36 1.60 -2.81
C LYS A 171 9.00 2.26 -2.88
N ARG A 172 8.91 3.51 -3.38
CA ARG A 172 7.63 4.21 -3.57
C ARG A 172 6.71 3.47 -4.54
N LEU A 173 7.26 3.00 -5.66
CA LEU A 173 6.50 2.24 -6.66
C LEU A 173 5.97 0.92 -6.06
N LYS A 174 6.81 0.20 -5.29
CA LYS A 174 6.40 -1.02 -4.60
C LYS A 174 5.26 -0.76 -3.61
N THR A 175 5.33 0.32 -2.83
CA THR A 175 4.24 0.72 -1.92
C THR A 175 2.97 1.03 -2.71
N HIS A 176 3.05 1.78 -3.81
CA HIS A 176 1.89 2.11 -4.64
C HIS A 176 1.26 0.88 -5.30
N VAL A 177 2.07 -0.10 -5.74
CA VAL A 177 1.56 -1.38 -6.25
C VAL A 177 0.82 -2.14 -5.15
N GLN A 178 1.34 -2.15 -3.92
CA GLN A 178 0.65 -2.78 -2.79
C GLN A 178 -0.68 -2.08 -2.48
N GLU A 179 -0.70 -0.74 -2.44
CA GLU A 179 -1.94 0.04 -2.24
C GLU A 179 -2.98 -0.23 -3.33
N LEU A 180 -2.55 -0.34 -4.59
CA LEU A 180 -3.44 -0.72 -5.69
C LEU A 180 -3.98 -2.14 -5.53
N GLN A 181 -3.16 -3.09 -5.08
CA GLN A 181 -3.57 -4.47 -4.85
C GLN A 181 -4.56 -4.58 -3.69
N ASP A 182 -4.33 -3.83 -2.61
CA ASP A 182 -5.24 -3.77 -1.45
C ASP A 182 -6.57 -3.13 -1.86
N ARG A 183 -6.53 -2.05 -2.66
CA ARG A 183 -7.73 -1.39 -3.19
C ARG A 183 -8.52 -2.29 -4.16
N LEU A 184 -7.84 -3.05 -5.01
CA LEU A 184 -8.48 -4.03 -5.90
C LEU A 184 -9.16 -5.14 -5.08
N THR A 185 -8.47 -5.66 -4.06
CA THR A 185 -9.03 -6.67 -3.15
C THR A 185 -10.26 -6.14 -2.42
N GLN A 186 -10.21 -4.88 -1.95
CA GLN A 186 -11.36 -4.22 -1.34
C GLN A 186 -12.52 -4.08 -2.35
N GLN A 187 -12.25 -3.67 -3.59
CA GLN A 187 -13.28 -3.60 -4.63
C GLN A 187 -13.89 -4.95 -4.98
N ILE A 188 -13.10 -6.03 -5.00
CA ILE A 188 -13.63 -7.39 -5.21
C ILE A 188 -14.57 -7.75 -4.06
N SER A 189 -14.16 -7.51 -2.80
CA SER A 189 -15.00 -7.80 -1.64
C SER A 189 -16.32 -7.01 -1.62
N THR A 190 -16.30 -5.73 -2.03
CA THR A 190 -17.52 -4.93 -2.11
C THR A 190 -18.42 -5.39 -3.25
N ASN A 191 -17.85 -5.81 -4.38
CA ASN A 191 -18.62 -6.36 -5.49
C ASN A 191 -19.27 -7.70 -5.10
N ASP A 192 -18.54 -8.58 -4.40
CA ASP A 192 -19.09 -9.83 -3.86
C ASP A 192 -20.24 -9.57 -2.86
N SER A 193 -20.10 -8.55 -2.00
CA SER A 193 -21.17 -8.14 -1.08
C SER A 193 -22.40 -7.57 -1.81
N LEU A 194 -22.20 -6.80 -2.89
CA LEU A 194 -23.28 -6.28 -3.71
C LEU A 194 -23.95 -7.40 -4.51
N LYS A 195 -23.18 -8.36 -5.02
CA LYS A 195 -23.69 -9.51 -5.74
C LYS A 195 -24.53 -10.39 -4.84
N THR A 196 -24.08 -10.69 -3.63
CA THR A 196 -24.86 -11.45 -2.64
C THR A 196 -26.14 -10.71 -2.25
N SER A 197 -26.08 -9.39 -2.03
CA SER A 197 -27.29 -8.57 -1.78
C SER A 197 -28.25 -8.57 -2.97
N TYR A 198 -27.74 -8.50 -4.20
CA TYR A 198 -28.55 -8.58 -5.41
C TYR A 198 -29.21 -9.96 -5.58
N GLU A 199 -28.46 -11.04 -5.33
CA GLU A 199 -29.00 -12.40 -5.33
C GLU A 199 -30.09 -12.57 -4.27
N GLU A 200 -29.87 -12.06 -3.05
CA GLU A 200 -30.88 -12.08 -1.99
C GLU A 200 -32.14 -11.30 -2.39
N LEU A 201 -32.00 -10.08 -2.91
CA LEU A 201 -33.12 -9.28 -3.39
C LEU A 201 -33.88 -9.99 -4.53
N ASN A 202 -33.17 -10.67 -5.43
CA ASN A 202 -33.79 -11.42 -6.51
C ASN A 202 -34.54 -12.65 -5.99
N THR A 203 -34.01 -13.34 -4.96
CA THR A 203 -34.74 -14.44 -4.30
C THR A 203 -35.99 -13.94 -3.59
N GLN A 204 -35.93 -12.79 -2.93
CA GLN A 204 -37.10 -12.15 -2.32
C GLN A 204 -38.13 -11.75 -3.37
N HIS A 205 -37.71 -11.18 -4.50
CA HIS A 205 -38.61 -10.82 -5.59
C HIS A 205 -39.30 -12.06 -6.19
N ALA A 206 -38.56 -13.15 -6.40
CA ALA A 206 -39.13 -14.41 -6.86
C ALA A 206 -40.15 -14.96 -5.85
N ALA A 207 -39.85 -14.92 -4.55
CA ALA A 207 -40.79 -15.33 -3.50
C ALA A 207 -42.08 -14.48 -3.54
N SER A 208 -41.96 -13.15 -3.60
CA SER A 208 -43.12 -12.26 -3.72
C SER A 208 -43.94 -12.51 -5.00
N LEU A 209 -43.32 -12.86 -6.12
CA LEU A 209 -44.04 -13.25 -7.34
C LEU A 209 -44.84 -14.54 -7.14
N THR A 210 -44.25 -15.55 -6.47
CA THR A 210 -44.96 -16.79 -6.16
C THR A 210 -46.13 -16.58 -5.20
N GLU A 211 -45.97 -15.70 -4.20
CA GLU A 211 -47.07 -15.31 -3.30
C GLU A 211 -48.18 -14.57 -4.06
N LEU A 212 -47.84 -13.68 -4.98
CA LEU A 212 -48.82 -12.97 -5.81
C LEU A 212 -49.59 -13.93 -6.71
N GLU A 213 -48.92 -14.94 -7.29
CA GLU A 213 -49.59 -15.99 -8.07
C GLU A 213 -50.53 -16.84 -7.20
N ALA A 214 -50.10 -17.22 -6.00
CA ALA A 214 -50.94 -17.94 -5.05
C ALA A 214 -52.20 -17.13 -4.66
N LEU A 215 -52.03 -15.84 -4.33
CA LEU A 215 -53.14 -14.94 -4.01
C LEU A 215 -54.08 -14.74 -5.20
N LYS A 216 -53.56 -14.64 -6.43
CA LYS A 216 -54.40 -14.60 -7.64
C LYS A 216 -55.23 -15.88 -7.78
N LEU A 217 -54.63 -17.04 -7.52
CA LEU A 217 -55.33 -18.32 -7.59
C LEU A 217 -56.43 -18.42 -6.52
N GLU A 218 -56.14 -17.97 -5.30
CA GLU A 218 -57.10 -17.90 -4.20
C GLU A 218 -58.25 -16.91 -4.49
N LEU A 219 -57.95 -15.75 -5.08
CA LEU A 219 -58.95 -14.79 -5.54
C LEU A 219 -59.88 -15.40 -6.59
N VAL A 220 -59.34 -16.17 -7.54
CA VAL A 220 -60.14 -16.88 -8.55
C VAL A 220 -61.03 -17.93 -7.88
N SER A 221 -60.47 -18.70 -6.93
CA SER A 221 -61.22 -19.72 -6.18
C SER A 221 -62.35 -19.10 -5.34
N THR A 222 -62.08 -18.02 -4.61
CA THR A 222 -63.10 -17.30 -3.83
C THR A 222 -64.16 -16.66 -4.71
N ARG A 223 -63.80 -16.11 -5.88
CA ARG A 223 -64.78 -15.65 -6.88
C ARG A 223 -65.67 -16.77 -7.39
N GLN A 224 -65.10 -17.95 -7.67
CA GLN A 224 -65.88 -19.13 -8.07
C GLN A 224 -66.85 -19.56 -6.96
N GLN A 225 -66.37 -19.64 -5.71
CA GLN A 225 -67.22 -19.94 -4.55
C GLN A 225 -68.35 -18.92 -4.36
N SER A 226 -68.04 -17.62 -4.49
CA SER A 226 -69.03 -16.56 -4.42
C SER A 226 -70.07 -16.67 -5.54
N SER A 227 -69.64 -16.98 -6.77
CA SER A 227 -70.57 -17.20 -7.89
C SER A 227 -71.46 -18.42 -7.70
N ALA A 228 -70.92 -19.51 -7.13
CA ALA A 228 -71.69 -20.70 -6.79
C ALA A 228 -72.73 -20.39 -5.70
N MET A 229 -72.33 -19.67 -4.65
CA MET A 229 -73.25 -19.24 -3.59
C MET A 229 -74.34 -18.29 -4.10
N ALA A 230 -74.00 -17.38 -5.02
CA ALA A 230 -74.97 -16.49 -5.66
C ALA A 230 -75.99 -17.28 -6.50
N GLU A 231 -75.55 -18.32 -7.21
CA GLU A 231 -76.44 -19.19 -7.98
C GLU A 231 -77.32 -20.07 -7.06
N GLU A 232 -76.79 -20.56 -5.94
CA GLU A 232 -77.58 -21.26 -4.92
C GLU A 232 -78.66 -20.35 -4.31
N LEU A 233 -78.31 -19.08 -4.00
CA LEU A 233 -79.27 -18.08 -3.55
C LEU A 233 -80.35 -17.81 -4.59
N ARG A 234 -79.97 -17.65 -5.87
CA ARG A 234 -80.92 -17.47 -6.97
C ARG A 234 -81.90 -18.64 -7.07
N GLN A 235 -81.40 -19.88 -6.98
CA GLN A 235 -82.24 -21.08 -7.00
C GLN A 235 -83.15 -21.19 -5.76
N ALA A 236 -82.68 -20.75 -4.59
CA ALA A 236 -83.49 -20.71 -3.38
C ALA A 236 -84.61 -19.66 -3.48
N GLU A 237 -84.31 -18.48 -4.04
CA GLU A 237 -85.32 -17.45 -4.34
C GLU A 237 -86.36 -17.96 -5.33
N GLU A 238 -85.94 -18.63 -6.41
CA GLU A 238 -86.84 -19.24 -7.39
C GLU A 238 -87.76 -20.29 -6.74
N LYS A 239 -87.22 -21.19 -5.91
CA LYS A 239 -88.03 -22.16 -5.15
C LYS A 239 -88.97 -21.50 -4.15
N PHE A 240 -88.52 -20.42 -3.50
CA PHE A 240 -89.36 -19.67 -2.55
C PHE A 240 -90.53 -19.01 -3.26
N THR A 241 -90.29 -18.34 -4.40
CA THR A 241 -91.34 -17.73 -5.21
C THR A 241 -92.33 -18.76 -5.75
N GLU A 242 -91.86 -19.94 -6.18
CA GLU A 242 -92.73 -21.04 -6.59
C GLU A 242 -93.58 -21.55 -5.42
N ALA A 243 -92.97 -21.78 -4.25
CA ALA A 243 -93.68 -22.20 -3.05
C ALA A 243 -94.71 -21.16 -2.59
N GLN A 244 -94.39 -19.87 -2.71
CA GLN A 244 -95.31 -18.77 -2.42
C GLN A 244 -96.49 -18.78 -3.40
N ALA A 245 -96.25 -18.90 -4.71
CA ALA A 245 -97.30 -18.99 -5.71
C ALA A 245 -98.22 -20.21 -5.48
N GLN A 246 -97.65 -21.37 -5.12
CA GLN A 246 -98.42 -22.55 -4.74
C GLN A 246 -99.27 -22.31 -3.49
N ARG A 247 -98.71 -21.63 -2.47
CA ARG A 247 -99.45 -21.26 -1.26
C ARG A 247 -100.59 -20.30 -1.56
N GLU A 248 -100.37 -19.29 -2.39
CA GLU A 248 -101.40 -18.33 -2.82
C GLU A 248 -102.51 -19.03 -3.60
N SER A 249 -102.16 -19.93 -4.52
CA SER A 249 -103.14 -20.77 -5.23
C SER A 249 -103.99 -21.59 -4.26
N ARG A 250 -103.38 -22.28 -3.28
CA ARG A 250 -104.12 -23.03 -2.25
C ARG A 250 -105.01 -22.11 -1.42
N MET A 251 -104.51 -20.95 -1.00
CA MET A 251 -105.30 -19.96 -0.26
C MET A 251 -106.52 -19.50 -1.08
N GLU A 252 -106.36 -19.31 -2.39
CA GLU A 252 -107.46 -18.93 -3.26
C GLU A 252 -108.50 -20.06 -3.39
N THR A 253 -108.06 -21.32 -3.52
CA THR A 253 -109.00 -22.46 -3.47
C THR A 253 -109.74 -22.57 -2.15
N PHE A 254 -109.08 -22.29 -1.01
CA PHE A 254 -109.74 -22.26 0.29
C PHE A 254 -110.74 -21.12 0.41
N LYS A 255 -110.40 -19.91 -0.08
CA LYS A 255 -111.36 -18.79 -0.13
C LYS A 255 -112.59 -19.14 -0.96
N GLN A 256 -112.41 -19.71 -2.15
CA GLN A 256 -113.53 -20.16 -2.99
C GLN A 256 -114.40 -21.19 -2.27
N ARG A 257 -113.79 -22.12 -1.53
CA ARG A 257 -114.53 -23.12 -0.74
C ARG A 257 -115.28 -22.50 0.45
N ILE A 258 -114.69 -21.51 1.13
CA ILE A 258 -115.35 -20.76 2.20
C ILE A 258 -116.57 -20.03 1.64
N LEU A 259 -116.42 -19.32 0.51
CA LEU A 259 -117.54 -18.66 -0.16
C LEU A 259 -118.66 -19.65 -0.52
N ALA A 260 -118.31 -20.83 -1.03
CA ALA A 260 -119.29 -21.88 -1.31
C ALA A 260 -119.99 -22.39 -0.03
N TYR A 261 -119.28 -22.50 1.09
CA TYR A 261 -119.88 -22.87 2.38
C TYR A 261 -120.75 -21.75 2.96
N ASP A 262 -120.40 -20.48 2.79
CA ASP A 262 -121.25 -19.36 3.20
C ASP A 262 -122.54 -19.31 2.36
N ASP A 263 -122.45 -19.58 1.06
CA ASP A 263 -123.61 -19.74 0.16
C ASP A 263 -124.49 -20.93 0.56
N GLU A 264 -123.90 -22.01 1.07
CA GLU A 264 -124.65 -23.16 1.60
C GLU A 264 -125.29 -22.82 2.95
N LEU A 265 -124.57 -22.15 3.83
CA LEU A 265 -125.05 -21.71 5.14
C LEU A 265 -126.24 -20.76 4.99
N THR A 266 -126.15 -19.77 4.10
CA THR A 266 -127.25 -18.84 3.81
C THR A 266 -128.47 -19.55 3.22
N ARG A 267 -128.27 -20.57 2.35
CA ARG A 267 -129.37 -21.44 1.90
C ARG A 267 -129.99 -22.21 3.05
N LYS A 268 -129.18 -22.77 3.96
CA LYS A 268 -129.67 -23.50 5.15
C LYS A 268 -130.40 -22.60 6.12
N GLN A 269 -129.92 -21.39 6.37
CA GLN A 269 -130.61 -20.38 7.18
C GLN A 269 -131.98 -20.03 6.59
N LYS A 270 -132.08 -19.75 5.29
CA LYS A 270 -133.37 -19.53 4.62
C LYS A 270 -134.33 -20.72 4.74
N GLN A 271 -133.81 -21.96 4.65
CA GLN A 271 -134.61 -23.16 4.89
C GLN A 271 -135.09 -23.27 6.34
N LEU A 272 -134.26 -22.88 7.31
CA LEU A 272 -134.57 -22.91 8.73
C LEU A 272 -135.61 -21.84 9.08
N GLU A 273 -135.44 -20.61 8.59
CA GLU A 273 -136.43 -19.53 8.69
C GLU A 273 -137.78 -19.96 8.10
N HIS A 274 -137.78 -20.60 6.93
CA HIS A 274 -139.02 -21.13 6.35
C HIS A 274 -139.67 -22.21 7.24
N LYS A 275 -138.87 -23.11 7.84
CA LYS A 275 -139.38 -24.11 8.79
C LYS A 275 -139.90 -23.47 10.09
N GLU A 276 -139.24 -22.45 10.61
CA GLU A 276 -139.72 -21.68 11.76
C GLU A 276 -141.05 -21.01 11.46
N THR A 277 -141.22 -20.42 10.27
CA THR A 277 -142.53 -19.85 9.87
C THR A 277 -143.63 -20.92 9.81
N LEU A 278 -143.33 -22.10 9.27
CA LEU A 278 -144.28 -23.22 9.24
C LEU A 278 -144.60 -23.75 10.64
N LEU A 279 -143.63 -23.75 11.55
CA LEU A 279 -143.82 -24.20 12.93
C LEU A 279 -144.64 -23.18 13.73
N ALA A 280 -144.41 -21.88 13.54
CA ALA A 280 -145.23 -20.82 14.12
C ALA A 280 -146.70 -20.89 13.63
N ASP A 281 -146.90 -21.20 12.34
CA ASP A 281 -148.24 -21.45 11.78
C ASP A 281 -148.89 -22.72 12.35
N ALA A 282 -148.09 -23.74 12.71
CA ALA A 282 -148.59 -24.95 13.35
C ALA A 282 -148.98 -24.69 14.81
N THR A 283 -148.14 -24.02 15.59
CA THR A 283 -148.45 -23.66 16.98
C THR A 283 -149.67 -22.74 17.08
N ALA A 284 -149.82 -21.78 16.16
CA ALA A 284 -151.03 -20.95 16.11
C ALA A 284 -152.31 -21.75 15.81
N ARG A 285 -152.22 -22.85 15.03
CA ARG A 285 -153.35 -23.77 14.81
C ARG A 285 -153.65 -24.61 16.04
N ASP A 286 -152.63 -25.09 16.74
CA ASP A 286 -152.78 -25.89 17.96
C ASP A 286 -153.39 -25.04 19.09
N GLU A 287 -152.93 -23.79 19.28
CA GLU A 287 -153.54 -22.84 20.24
C GLU A 287 -155.02 -22.56 19.91
N ALA A 288 -155.36 -22.43 18.61
CA ALA A 288 -156.74 -22.27 18.18
C ALA A 288 -157.59 -23.54 18.43
N ALA A 289 -156.99 -24.72 18.32
CA ALA A 289 -157.64 -25.99 18.63
C ALA A 289 -157.87 -26.16 20.14
N GLU A 290 -156.89 -25.81 20.98
CA GLU A 290 -157.03 -25.83 22.45
C GLU A 290 -158.14 -24.87 22.93
N MET A 291 -158.21 -23.66 22.37
CA MET A 291 -159.30 -22.73 22.67
C MET A 291 -160.67 -23.33 22.35
N LYS A 292 -160.78 -24.09 21.26
CA LYS A 292 -162.02 -24.77 20.86
C LYS A 292 -162.35 -25.98 21.73
N VAL A 293 -161.33 -26.72 22.18
CA VAL A 293 -161.50 -27.81 23.15
C VAL A 293 -161.99 -27.25 24.50
N SER A 294 -161.42 -26.15 24.98
CA SER A 294 -161.87 -25.50 26.23
C SER A 294 -163.32 -24.98 26.15
N GLU A 295 -163.75 -24.53 24.97
CA GLU A 295 -165.14 -24.14 24.72
C GLU A 295 -166.09 -25.35 24.77
N LEU A 296 -165.73 -26.46 24.13
CA LEU A 296 -166.48 -27.73 24.17
C LEU A 296 -166.53 -28.35 25.58
N GLU A 297 -165.44 -28.24 26.35
CA GLU A 297 -165.40 -28.69 27.75
C GLU A 297 -166.39 -27.90 28.63
N LYS A 298 -166.51 -26.58 28.42
CA LYS A 298 -167.53 -25.77 29.10
C LYS A 298 -168.94 -26.19 28.72
N GLU A 299 -169.19 -26.50 27.45
CA GLU A 299 -170.50 -27.02 27.02
C GLU A 299 -170.81 -28.38 27.67
N LEU A 300 -169.83 -29.28 27.77
CA LEU A 300 -169.98 -30.60 28.42
C LEU A 300 -170.33 -30.49 29.91
N VAL A 301 -169.74 -29.54 30.64
CA VAL A 301 -170.08 -29.29 32.06
C VAL A 301 -171.53 -28.86 32.20
N THR A 302 -172.02 -27.96 31.33
CA THR A 302 -173.44 -27.54 31.36
C THR A 302 -174.41 -28.68 31.04
N LEU A 303 -174.02 -29.59 30.15
CA LEU A 303 -174.84 -30.77 29.82
C LEU A 303 -174.88 -31.76 30.99
N THR A 304 -173.76 -31.96 31.68
CA THR A 304 -173.67 -32.87 32.84
C THR A 304 -174.58 -32.41 33.98
N ASP A 305 -174.62 -31.09 34.27
CA ASP A 305 -175.54 -30.51 35.27
C ASP A 305 -177.04 -30.73 34.92
N THR A 306 -177.39 -30.82 33.63
CA THR A 306 -178.77 -31.13 33.22
C THR A 306 -179.12 -32.62 33.34
N VAL A 307 -178.15 -33.52 33.18
CA VAL A 307 -178.35 -34.97 33.30
C VAL A 307 -178.54 -35.38 34.77
N GLU A 308 -177.72 -34.86 35.68
CA GLU A 308 -177.86 -35.15 37.13
C GLU A 308 -179.24 -34.71 37.67
N LYS A 309 -179.80 -33.62 37.15
CA LYS A 309 -181.13 -33.14 37.54
C LYS A 309 -182.27 -34.06 37.08
N LYS A 310 -182.07 -34.80 35.98
CA LYS A 310 -183.03 -35.80 35.44
C LYS A 310 -182.92 -37.16 36.16
N GLU A 311 -181.73 -37.56 36.58
CA GLU A 311 -181.52 -38.80 37.35
C GLU A 311 -182.18 -38.77 38.73
N LEU A 312 -182.13 -37.64 39.44
CA LEU A 312 -182.82 -37.45 40.73
C LEU A 312 -184.36 -37.58 40.63
N GLU A 313 -184.96 -37.25 39.48
CA GLU A 313 -186.40 -37.38 39.22
C GLU A 313 -186.82 -38.85 38.95
N LEU A 314 -185.93 -39.65 38.37
CA LEU A 314 -186.13 -41.08 38.07
C LEU A 314 -185.87 -41.99 39.29
N GLN A 315 -184.96 -41.60 40.18
CA GLN A 315 -184.67 -42.34 41.42
C GLN A 315 -185.90 -42.39 42.35
N SER A 316 -186.67 -41.30 42.45
CA SER A 316 -187.86 -41.19 43.31
C SER A 316 -189.03 -42.09 42.87
N ARG A 317 -189.19 -42.33 41.55
CA ARG A 317 -190.25 -43.20 41.02
C ARG A 317 -189.91 -44.69 41.04
N THR A 318 -188.63 -45.03 41.21
CA THR A 318 -188.14 -46.42 41.10
C THR A 318 -188.19 -47.17 42.45
N ASP A 319 -188.40 -46.48 43.57
CA ASP A 319 -188.50 -47.10 44.90
C ASP A 319 -189.93 -47.50 45.32
N GLU A 320 -190.99 -47.04 44.64
CA GLU A 320 -192.39 -47.44 44.93
C GLU A 320 -192.81 -48.77 44.26
N ILE A 321 -192.10 -49.25 43.22
CA ILE A 321 -192.51 -50.42 42.42
C ILE A 321 -191.85 -51.73 42.89
N ARG A 322 -190.88 -51.67 43.81
CA ARG A 322 -190.05 -52.84 44.23
C ARG A 322 -190.70 -53.78 45.26
N HIS A 323 -192.00 -53.64 45.59
CA HIS A 323 -192.62 -54.41 46.68
C HIS A 323 -193.55 -55.57 46.30
N LEU A 324 -193.70 -55.94 45.02
CA LEU A 324 -194.53 -57.09 44.63
C LEU A 324 -193.94 -57.88 43.45
N GLU A 325 -192.88 -58.63 43.71
CA GLU A 325 -192.43 -59.72 42.83
C GLU A 325 -192.74 -61.09 43.45
N GLN A 326 -193.33 -61.99 42.64
CA GLN A 326 -193.15 -63.44 42.80
C GLN A 326 -193.21 -64.17 41.43
N ALA A 327 -192.10 -64.87 41.14
CA ALA A 327 -191.87 -66.05 40.27
C ALA A 327 -192.23 -65.99 38.76
N ASP A 328 -191.27 -66.28 37.84
CA ASP A 328 -190.80 -67.66 37.54
C ASP A 328 -189.56 -67.73 36.61
N GLU A 329 -188.75 -68.74 36.90
CA GLU A 329 -187.76 -69.57 36.17
C GLU A 329 -186.97 -69.17 34.88
N LYS A 330 -185.63 -69.17 35.06
CA LYS A 330 -184.66 -70.17 34.51
C LYS A 330 -184.43 -70.23 32.98
N HIS A 331 -183.34 -69.58 32.53
CA HIS A 331 -182.21 -70.17 31.75
C HIS A 331 -181.39 -69.08 31.01
N GLU A 332 -180.43 -68.43 31.69
CA GLU A 332 -179.31 -67.71 31.04
C GLU A 332 -177.98 -68.00 31.76
N ALA A 333 -177.90 -69.16 32.42
CA ALA A 333 -176.70 -69.70 33.06
C ALA A 333 -175.83 -70.54 32.09
N GLN A 334 -176.09 -70.46 30.78
CA GLN A 334 -175.30 -71.13 29.74
C GLN A 334 -174.59 -70.14 28.79
N ARG A 335 -174.78 -68.82 28.94
CA ARG A 335 -174.03 -67.80 28.20
C ARG A 335 -172.70 -67.41 28.86
N MET A 336 -172.57 -67.56 30.17
CA MET A 336 -171.37 -67.15 30.93
C MET A 336 -170.14 -68.07 30.75
N GLU A 337 -170.30 -69.27 30.21
CA GLU A 337 -169.20 -70.26 30.13
C GLU A 337 -168.50 -70.29 28.76
N LEU A 338 -169.14 -69.78 27.70
CA LEU A 338 -168.56 -69.66 26.35
C LEU A 338 -167.76 -68.37 26.14
N GLU A 339 -168.02 -67.31 26.93
CA GLU A 339 -167.34 -66.01 26.82
C GLU A 339 -165.98 -65.98 27.57
N ALA A 340 -165.81 -66.83 28.59
CA ALA A 340 -164.56 -66.95 29.35
C ALA A 340 -163.44 -67.72 28.61
N GLN A 341 -163.76 -68.46 27.55
CA GLN A 341 -162.76 -69.22 26.77
C GLN A 341 -162.11 -68.39 25.64
N LEU A 342 -162.70 -67.25 25.24
CA LEU A 342 -162.20 -66.37 24.17
C LEU A 342 -161.15 -65.35 24.63
N ASP A 343 -161.18 -64.91 25.89
CA ASP A 343 -160.21 -63.94 26.44
C ASP A 343 -158.85 -64.55 26.82
N SER A 344 -158.77 -65.87 27.04
CA SER A 344 -157.49 -66.52 27.37
C SER A 344 -156.60 -66.78 26.14
N ALA A 345 -157.19 -66.91 24.95
CA ALA A 345 -156.48 -67.16 23.71
C ALA A 345 -155.81 -65.90 23.12
N ASN A 346 -156.45 -64.73 23.24
CA ASN A 346 -155.92 -63.48 22.68
C ASN A 346 -154.73 -62.89 23.46
N LYS A 347 -154.52 -63.30 24.72
CA LYS A 347 -153.39 -62.83 25.56
C LYS A 347 -152.05 -63.52 25.27
N THR A 348 -152.07 -64.61 24.50
CA THR A 348 -150.87 -65.42 24.21
C THR A 348 -150.23 -65.05 22.86
N ILE A 349 -150.96 -64.35 21.99
CA ILE A 349 -150.47 -63.91 20.67
C ILE A 349 -149.73 -62.56 20.75
N GLU A 350 -150.11 -61.64 21.65
CA GLU A 350 -149.38 -60.36 21.83
C GLU A 350 -147.99 -60.52 22.47
N LYS A 351 -147.72 -61.60 23.21
CA LYS A 351 -146.39 -61.84 23.81
C LYS A 351 -145.36 -62.44 22.85
N LEU A 352 -145.77 -62.88 21.65
CA LEU A 352 -144.86 -63.46 20.65
C LEU A 352 -144.50 -62.50 19.50
N HIS A 353 -145.11 -61.31 19.42
CA HIS A 353 -144.77 -60.29 18.41
C HIS A 353 -143.72 -59.25 18.86
N ALA A 354 -143.33 -59.23 20.15
CA ALA A 354 -142.28 -58.35 20.66
C ALA A 354 -140.86 -58.96 20.63
N ALA A 355 -140.71 -60.25 20.28
CA ALA A 355 -139.43 -60.96 20.32
C ALA A 355 -138.68 -60.99 18.96
N ASP A 356 -139.34 -60.74 17.83
CA ASP A 356 -138.69 -60.76 16.50
C ASP A 356 -138.00 -59.44 16.12
N ALA A 357 -138.36 -58.32 16.76
CA ALA A 357 -137.67 -57.03 16.56
C ALA A 357 -136.34 -56.92 17.35
N ASP A 358 -136.17 -57.70 18.43
CA ASP A 358 -134.99 -57.65 19.31
C ASP A 358 -133.82 -58.51 18.80
N VAL A 359 -134.10 -59.63 18.11
CA VAL A 359 -133.06 -60.51 17.52
C VAL A 359 -132.33 -59.84 16.35
N GLY A 360 -133.01 -58.97 15.59
CA GLY A 360 -132.40 -58.18 14.51
C GLY A 360 -131.39 -57.17 15.02
N LEU A 361 -131.77 -56.38 16.03
CA LEU A 361 -130.90 -55.38 16.66
C LEU A 361 -129.72 -56.04 17.40
N GLN A 362 -129.93 -57.20 18.03
CA GLN A 362 -128.85 -57.93 18.70
C GLN A 362 -127.84 -58.54 17.70
N ARG A 363 -128.27 -59.08 16.56
CA ARG A 363 -127.35 -59.58 15.52
C ARG A 363 -126.53 -58.47 14.89
N GLU A 364 -127.13 -57.31 14.65
CA GLU A 364 -126.44 -56.16 14.08
C GLU A 364 -125.42 -55.57 15.07
N SER A 365 -125.76 -55.52 16.36
CA SER A 365 -124.83 -55.13 17.43
C SER A 365 -123.67 -56.11 17.59
N ILE A 366 -123.92 -57.43 17.52
CA ILE A 366 -122.86 -58.46 17.55
C ILE A 366 -121.95 -58.34 16.34
N ALA A 367 -122.48 -58.15 15.13
CA ALA A 367 -121.68 -57.97 13.92
C ALA A 367 -120.82 -56.69 13.97
N GLN A 368 -121.35 -55.60 14.56
CA GLN A 368 -120.58 -54.37 14.79
C GLN A 368 -119.46 -54.58 15.81
N LEU A 369 -119.72 -55.32 16.91
CA LEU A 369 -118.71 -55.65 17.90
C LEU A 369 -117.63 -56.58 17.34
N GLU A 370 -117.99 -57.58 16.54
CA GLU A 370 -117.04 -58.47 15.86
C GLU A 370 -116.15 -57.70 14.87
N SER A 371 -116.73 -56.77 14.12
CA SER A 371 -115.99 -55.86 13.23
C SER A 371 -115.03 -54.96 14.00
N GLN A 372 -115.45 -54.41 15.14
CA GLN A 372 -114.57 -53.63 16.02
C GLN A 372 -113.45 -54.47 16.63
N VAL A 373 -113.74 -55.70 17.07
CA VAL A 373 -112.73 -56.61 17.61
C VAL A 373 -111.72 -57.01 16.53
N ALA A 374 -112.16 -57.27 15.30
CA ALA A 374 -111.28 -57.53 14.18
C ALA A 374 -110.38 -56.33 13.86
N LYS A 375 -110.95 -55.11 13.86
CA LYS A 375 -110.21 -53.87 13.64
C LYS A 375 -109.18 -53.59 14.74
N LEU A 376 -109.55 -53.81 16.01
CA LEU A 376 -108.64 -53.65 17.15
C LEU A 376 -107.52 -54.70 17.15
N LYS A 377 -107.81 -55.95 16.78
CA LYS A 377 -106.79 -56.99 16.63
C LYS A 377 -105.76 -56.62 15.56
N LEU A 378 -106.22 -56.16 14.40
CA LEU A 378 -105.33 -55.72 13.32
C LEU A 378 -104.47 -54.52 13.76
N GLN A 379 -105.05 -53.57 14.49
CA GLN A 379 -104.32 -52.42 15.00
C GLN A 379 -103.25 -52.85 16.02
N VAL A 380 -103.57 -53.75 16.95
CA VAL A 380 -102.60 -54.30 17.90
C VAL A 380 -101.46 -55.01 17.18
N GLU A 381 -101.75 -55.79 16.13
CA GLU A 381 -100.73 -56.49 15.36
C GLU A 381 -99.78 -55.50 14.67
N THR A 382 -100.31 -54.47 14.00
CA THR A 382 -99.49 -53.41 13.37
C THR A 382 -98.65 -52.61 14.38
N GLU A 383 -99.19 -52.34 15.57
CA GLU A 383 -98.45 -51.66 16.65
C GLU A 383 -97.35 -52.57 17.23
N THR A 384 -97.59 -53.88 17.35
CA THR A 384 -96.57 -54.83 17.81
C THR A 384 -95.44 -55.02 16.80
N GLU A 385 -95.75 -55.07 15.50
CA GLU A 385 -94.75 -55.09 14.44
C GLU A 385 -93.96 -53.78 14.42
N GLY A 386 -94.63 -52.63 14.52
CA GLY A 386 -94.01 -51.31 14.65
C GLY A 386 -93.07 -51.22 15.86
N ALA A 387 -93.50 -51.70 17.02
CA ALA A 387 -92.66 -51.76 18.23
C ALA A 387 -91.45 -52.70 18.07
N SER A 388 -91.61 -53.83 17.37
CA SER A 388 -90.51 -54.76 17.11
C SER A 388 -89.46 -54.19 16.14
N ALA A 389 -89.91 -53.49 15.10
CA ALA A 389 -89.05 -52.80 14.15
C ALA A 389 -88.30 -51.65 14.83
N ALA A 390 -88.99 -50.86 15.68
CA ALA A 390 -88.37 -49.79 16.46
C ALA A 390 -87.29 -50.32 17.43
N ARG A 391 -87.54 -51.45 18.11
CA ARG A 391 -86.53 -52.10 18.98
C ARG A 391 -85.31 -52.58 18.20
N SER A 392 -85.51 -53.16 17.03
CA SER A 392 -84.41 -53.59 16.15
C SER A 392 -83.59 -52.41 15.63
N ALA A 393 -84.25 -51.32 15.23
CA ALA A 393 -83.60 -50.08 14.81
C ALA A 393 -82.78 -49.46 15.97
N LEU A 394 -83.32 -49.43 17.19
CA LEU A 394 -82.61 -48.96 18.38
C LEU A 394 -81.33 -49.79 18.64
N GLU A 395 -81.41 -51.11 18.51
CA GLU A 395 -80.27 -51.99 18.76
C GLU A 395 -79.16 -51.79 17.71
N THR A 396 -79.53 -51.59 16.44
CA THR A 396 -78.55 -51.25 15.40
C THR A 396 -77.94 -49.87 15.62
N TYR A 397 -78.73 -48.87 16.04
CA TYR A 397 -78.22 -47.54 16.39
C TYR A 397 -77.24 -47.62 17.57
N LYS A 398 -77.56 -48.34 18.64
CA LYS A 398 -76.66 -48.55 19.79
C LYS A 398 -75.33 -49.16 19.36
N LYS A 399 -75.35 -50.20 18.51
CA LYS A 399 -74.12 -50.84 17.99
C LYS A 399 -73.29 -49.89 17.13
N ARG A 400 -73.92 -49.11 16.25
CA ARG A 400 -73.24 -48.10 15.43
C ARG A 400 -72.65 -46.98 16.31
N ALA A 401 -73.40 -46.48 17.28
CA ALA A 401 -72.94 -45.46 18.22
C ALA A 401 -71.76 -45.95 19.06
N HIS A 402 -71.82 -47.17 19.60
CA HIS A 402 -70.68 -47.78 20.32
C HIS A 402 -69.45 -47.95 19.44
N THR A 403 -69.62 -48.33 18.18
CA THR A 403 -68.50 -48.48 17.24
C THR A 403 -67.88 -47.13 16.90
N ALA A 404 -68.70 -46.10 16.65
CA ALA A 404 -68.24 -44.74 16.41
C ALA A 404 -67.50 -44.16 17.64
N LEU A 405 -68.03 -44.35 18.85
CA LEU A 405 -67.37 -43.95 20.09
C LEU A 405 -66.04 -44.67 20.31
N LYS A 406 -65.98 -45.98 20.05
CA LYS A 406 -64.72 -46.75 20.19
C LYS A 406 -63.67 -46.28 19.17
N LYS A 407 -64.08 -46.02 17.92
CA LYS A 407 -63.20 -45.49 16.88
C LYS A 407 -62.69 -44.09 17.28
N ALA A 408 -63.58 -43.17 17.62
CA ALA A 408 -63.23 -41.83 18.06
C ALA A 408 -62.32 -41.84 19.31
N SER A 409 -62.58 -42.72 20.28
CA SER A 409 -61.73 -42.88 21.46
C SER A 409 -60.34 -43.42 21.11
N SER A 410 -60.25 -44.41 20.21
CA SER A 410 -58.97 -44.95 19.75
C SER A 410 -58.15 -43.95 18.93
N GLU A 411 -58.82 -43.17 18.07
CA GLU A 411 -58.21 -42.14 17.24
C GLU A 411 -57.76 -40.94 18.09
N ASN A 412 -58.58 -40.52 19.06
CA ASN A 412 -58.20 -39.49 20.03
C ASN A 412 -56.98 -39.92 20.86
N LYS A 413 -56.92 -41.18 21.31
CA LYS A 413 -55.76 -41.71 22.04
C LYS A 413 -54.49 -41.73 21.17
N LEU A 414 -54.61 -42.06 19.89
CA LEU A 414 -53.49 -42.02 18.94
C LEU A 414 -53.03 -40.59 18.67
N ASN A 415 -53.96 -39.66 18.47
CA ASN A 415 -53.66 -38.25 18.25
C ASN A 415 -53.03 -37.60 19.49
N LEU A 416 -53.50 -37.94 20.69
CA LEU A 416 -52.90 -37.50 21.95
C LEU A 416 -51.47 -38.02 22.09
N LYS A 417 -51.21 -39.28 21.72
CA LYS A 417 -49.85 -39.85 21.73
C LYS A 417 -48.93 -39.14 20.74
N LYS A 418 -49.39 -38.90 19.51
CA LYS A 418 -48.63 -38.14 18.50
C LYS A 418 -48.37 -36.70 18.93
N ALA A 419 -49.35 -36.04 19.55
CA ALA A 419 -49.20 -34.69 20.07
C ALA A 419 -48.16 -34.63 21.21
N ALA A 420 -48.18 -35.62 22.12
CA ALA A 420 -47.17 -35.73 23.18
C ALA A 420 -45.77 -35.99 22.60
N GLU A 421 -45.63 -36.90 21.64
CA GLU A 421 -44.36 -37.17 20.96
C GLU A 421 -43.82 -35.93 20.24
N ASN A 422 -44.67 -35.20 19.50
CA ASN A 422 -44.29 -33.95 18.85
C ASN A 422 -43.90 -32.86 19.86
N SER A 423 -44.64 -32.76 20.98
CA SER A 423 -44.28 -31.83 22.06
C SER A 423 -42.90 -32.14 22.63
N THR A 424 -42.57 -33.41 22.88
CA THR A 424 -41.24 -33.79 23.37
C THR A 424 -40.12 -33.52 22.37
N LYS A 425 -40.38 -33.69 21.07
CA LYS A 425 -39.40 -33.35 20.02
C LYS A 425 -39.15 -31.85 19.95
N LEU A 426 -40.21 -31.05 19.95
CA LEU A 426 -40.10 -29.59 19.97
C LEU A 426 -39.38 -29.10 21.23
N GLU A 427 -39.62 -29.72 22.38
CA GLU A 427 -38.94 -29.39 23.62
C GLU A 427 -37.44 -29.72 23.57
N GLN A 428 -37.07 -30.86 22.97
CA GLN A 428 -35.65 -31.22 22.72
C GLN A 428 -34.97 -30.26 21.74
N GLU A 429 -35.63 -29.90 20.64
CA GLU A 429 -35.12 -28.94 19.66
C GLU A 429 -34.95 -27.55 20.27
N LEU A 430 -35.89 -27.13 21.12
CA LEU A 430 -35.84 -25.85 21.82
C LEU A 430 -34.68 -25.82 22.83
N GLU A 431 -34.44 -26.91 23.55
CA GLU A 431 -33.31 -27.01 24.47
C GLU A 431 -31.96 -27.05 23.74
N PHE A 432 -31.89 -27.74 22.59
CA PHE A 432 -30.72 -27.71 21.73
C PHE A 432 -30.45 -26.30 21.17
N ALA A 433 -31.50 -25.61 20.72
CA ALA A 433 -31.40 -24.23 20.23
C ALA A 433 -30.94 -23.27 21.33
N LYS A 434 -31.50 -23.38 22.55
CA LYS A 434 -31.03 -22.62 23.72
C LYS A 434 -29.56 -22.88 24.01
N GLY A 435 -29.13 -24.14 24.03
CA GLY A 435 -27.72 -24.48 24.23
C GLY A 435 -26.80 -23.88 23.18
N ARG A 436 -27.24 -23.86 21.91
CA ARG A 436 -26.50 -23.21 20.82
C ARG A 436 -26.44 -21.70 21.00
N ILE A 437 -27.54 -21.06 21.39
CA ILE A 437 -27.61 -19.61 21.66
C ILE A 437 -26.63 -19.26 22.78
N SER A 438 -26.65 -19.98 23.92
CA SER A 438 -25.73 -19.71 25.02
C SER A 438 -24.26 -19.92 24.64
N ALA A 439 -23.95 -20.90 23.79
CA ALA A 439 -22.59 -21.09 23.27
C ALA A 439 -22.15 -19.92 22.37
N LEU A 440 -23.04 -19.44 21.50
CA LEU A 440 -22.77 -18.28 20.64
C LEU A 440 -22.66 -16.99 21.45
N GLU A 441 -23.46 -16.80 22.49
CA GLU A 441 -23.36 -15.67 23.41
C GLU A 441 -22.01 -15.65 24.15
N ALA A 442 -21.52 -16.82 24.59
CA ALA A 442 -20.22 -16.94 25.22
C ALA A 442 -19.06 -16.66 24.24
N GLU A 443 -19.16 -17.15 23.00
CA GLU A 443 -18.18 -16.85 21.94
C GLU A 443 -18.17 -15.36 21.58
N LEU A 444 -19.35 -14.74 21.51
CA LEU A 444 -19.48 -13.31 21.25
C LEU A 444 -18.86 -12.48 22.40
N GLU A 445 -19.08 -12.88 23.65
CA GLU A 445 -18.45 -12.20 24.78
C GLU A 445 -16.91 -12.37 24.81
N ASP A 446 -16.40 -13.56 24.49
CA ASP A 446 -14.95 -13.80 24.37
C ASP A 446 -14.33 -12.97 23.23
N THR A 447 -14.99 -12.87 22.07
CA THR A 447 -14.52 -11.99 20.98
C THR A 447 -14.52 -10.53 21.37
N ARG A 448 -15.53 -10.05 22.13
CA ARG A 448 -15.55 -8.69 22.68
C ARG A 448 -14.39 -8.45 23.63
N GLN A 449 -14.11 -9.38 24.54
CA GLN A 449 -12.98 -9.27 25.46
C GLN A 449 -11.66 -9.17 24.70
N ARG A 450 -11.43 -10.05 23.70
CA ARG A 450 -10.24 -10.00 22.85
C ARG A 450 -10.12 -8.67 22.09
N MET A 451 -11.22 -8.13 21.55
CA MET A 451 -11.20 -6.82 20.90
C MET A 451 -10.78 -5.71 21.87
N THR A 452 -11.34 -5.68 23.09
CA THR A 452 -10.96 -4.67 24.08
C THR A 452 -9.51 -4.80 24.54
N GLU A 453 -8.94 -6.02 24.57
CA GLU A 453 -7.54 -6.25 24.88
C GLU A 453 -6.63 -5.78 23.73
N VAL A 454 -7.00 -6.04 22.48
CA VAL A 454 -6.30 -5.52 21.31
C VAL A 454 -6.33 -3.99 21.28
N GLU A 455 -7.47 -3.36 21.60
CA GLU A 455 -7.57 -1.90 21.71
C GLU A 455 -6.64 -1.35 22.80
N LYS A 456 -6.69 -1.91 24.03
CA LYS A 456 -5.81 -1.49 25.12
C LYS A 456 -4.32 -1.65 24.80
N THR A 457 -3.95 -2.76 24.18
CA THR A 457 -2.54 -2.99 23.78
C THR A 457 -2.13 -2.10 22.61
N GLY A 458 -3.05 -1.79 21.69
CA GLY A 458 -2.89 -0.79 20.65
C GLY A 458 -2.65 0.61 21.21
N ASP A 459 -3.49 1.04 22.15
CA ASP A 459 -3.39 2.34 22.82
C ASP A 459 -2.08 2.46 23.62
N ALA A 460 -1.70 1.42 24.37
CA ALA A 460 -0.43 1.40 25.11
C ALA A 460 0.79 1.50 24.16
N ARG A 461 0.76 0.81 23.02
CA ARG A 461 1.82 0.91 22.00
C ARG A 461 1.87 2.29 21.36
N ALA A 462 0.71 2.89 21.05
CA ALA A 462 0.62 4.23 20.50
C ALA A 462 1.12 5.29 21.50
N GLN A 463 0.80 5.14 22.78
CA GLN A 463 1.28 6.02 23.84
C GLN A 463 2.80 5.92 24.00
N SER A 464 3.35 4.70 24.05
CA SER A 464 4.80 4.49 24.13
C SER A 464 5.54 5.09 22.92
N ALA A 465 4.97 4.96 21.71
CA ALA A 465 5.54 5.58 20.51
C ALA A 465 5.52 7.11 20.57
N ARG A 466 4.44 7.71 21.09
CA ARG A 466 4.35 9.18 21.29
C ARG A 466 5.37 9.66 22.32
N GLU A 467 5.53 8.95 23.43
CA GLU A 467 6.52 9.28 24.45
C GLU A 467 7.95 9.18 23.90
N ALA A 468 8.27 8.15 23.11
CA ALA A 468 9.57 8.00 22.46
C ALA A 468 9.86 9.14 21.46
N LEU A 469 8.88 9.49 20.63
CA LEU A 469 9.01 10.60 19.67
C LEU A 469 9.23 11.94 20.39
N GLU A 470 8.52 12.17 21.49
CA GLU A 470 8.65 13.39 22.27
C GLU A 470 10.03 13.48 22.97
N VAL A 471 10.59 12.34 23.41
CA VAL A 471 11.96 12.28 23.93
C VAL A 471 12.98 12.57 22.83
N GLU A 472 12.83 11.98 21.64
CA GLU A 472 13.71 12.23 20.50
C GLU A 472 13.65 13.71 20.07
N LYS A 473 12.44 14.28 19.97
CA LYS A 473 12.24 15.70 19.67
C LYS A 473 12.97 16.58 20.67
N ARG A 474 12.81 16.33 21.97
CA ARG A 474 13.53 17.09 23.01
C ARG A 474 15.05 16.95 22.88
N SER A 475 15.54 15.75 22.57
CA SER A 475 16.98 15.54 22.37
C SER A 475 17.52 16.33 21.16
N LEU A 476 16.77 16.38 20.06
CA LEU A 476 17.11 17.16 18.88
C LEU A 476 17.08 18.66 19.18
N GLU A 477 16.04 19.13 19.87
CA GLU A 477 15.92 20.54 20.30
C GLU A 477 17.10 20.94 21.21
N THR A 478 17.51 20.08 22.14
CA THR A 478 18.70 20.34 22.98
C THR A 478 19.99 20.37 22.17
N ALA A 479 20.16 19.47 21.19
CA ALA A 479 21.34 19.44 20.32
C ALA A 479 21.42 20.70 19.44
N LEU A 480 20.32 21.11 18.84
CA LEU A 480 20.23 22.35 18.05
C LEU A 480 20.50 23.58 18.91
N THR A 481 20.00 23.61 20.14
CA THR A 481 20.25 24.74 21.06
C THR A 481 21.75 24.83 21.38
N LEU A 482 22.41 23.70 21.66
CA LEU A 482 23.86 23.67 21.90
C LEU A 482 24.67 24.11 20.67
N GLU A 483 24.26 23.71 19.47
CA GLU A 483 24.89 24.14 18.22
C GLU A 483 24.73 25.64 17.98
N ILE A 484 23.52 26.17 18.21
CA ILE A 484 23.24 27.61 18.14
C ILE A 484 24.13 28.38 19.12
N ASP A 485 24.27 27.90 20.36
CA ASP A 485 25.10 28.57 21.36
C ASP A 485 26.60 28.48 21.02
N SER A 486 27.06 27.37 20.44
CA SER A 486 28.42 27.25 19.90
C SER A 486 28.67 28.21 18.73
N LEU A 487 27.72 28.33 17.80
CA LEU A 487 27.83 29.25 16.67
C LEU A 487 27.82 30.71 17.15
N LYS A 488 26.98 31.06 18.13
CA LYS A 488 27.01 32.39 18.75
C LYS A 488 28.37 32.69 19.39
N ALA A 489 28.94 31.73 20.12
CA ALA A 489 30.26 31.89 20.71
C ALA A 489 31.33 32.14 19.62
N GLU A 490 31.28 31.39 18.53
CA GLU A 490 32.21 31.58 17.41
C GLU A 490 32.03 32.93 16.70
N VAL A 491 30.78 33.37 16.49
CA VAL A 491 30.49 34.71 15.96
C VAL A 491 31.09 35.79 16.85
N THR A 492 30.87 35.72 18.18
CA THR A 492 31.46 36.70 19.10
C THR A 492 32.99 36.69 19.07
N ARG A 493 33.61 35.51 18.91
CA ARG A 493 35.07 35.37 18.77
C ARG A 493 35.57 36.03 17.49
N LEU A 494 34.87 35.83 16.37
CA LEU A 494 35.22 36.42 15.07
C LEU A 494 35.01 37.94 15.06
N GLU A 495 33.94 38.44 15.65
CA GLU A 495 33.70 39.88 15.82
C GLU A 495 34.82 40.53 16.64
N GLN A 496 35.24 39.88 17.73
CA GLN A 496 36.34 40.37 18.55
C GLN A 496 37.68 40.34 17.79
N ALA A 497 37.94 39.31 16.99
CA ALA A 497 39.13 39.24 16.15
C ALA A 497 39.14 40.36 15.08
N LEU A 498 38.00 40.61 14.45
CA LEU A 498 37.85 41.66 13.45
C LEU A 498 38.06 43.05 14.06
N GLU A 499 37.52 43.30 15.26
CA GLU A 499 37.74 44.56 15.97
C GLU A 499 39.21 44.73 16.39
N ASN A 500 39.87 43.66 16.85
CA ASN A 500 41.30 43.67 17.17
C ASN A 500 42.19 44.02 15.96
N ASP A 501 41.80 43.60 14.75
CA ASP A 501 42.51 43.94 13.50
C ASP A 501 42.14 45.33 12.99
N ARG A 502 40.90 45.76 13.19
CA ARG A 502 40.39 47.07 12.75
C ARG A 502 41.05 48.23 13.49
N ILE A 503 41.20 48.14 14.81
CA ILE A 503 41.81 49.20 15.65
C ILE A 503 43.21 49.62 15.17
N PRO A 504 44.18 48.72 14.95
CA PRO A 504 45.52 49.10 14.49
C PRO A 504 45.52 49.60 13.05
N LEU A 505 44.62 49.10 12.18
CA LEU A 505 44.48 49.59 10.82
C LEU A 505 43.93 51.03 10.80
N GLU A 506 42.89 51.33 11.59
CA GLU A 506 42.37 52.69 11.75
C GLU A 506 43.43 53.63 12.33
N ALA A 507 44.19 53.18 13.33
CA ALA A 507 45.30 53.95 13.88
C ALA A 507 46.39 54.24 12.84
N ARG A 508 46.74 53.24 12.01
CA ARG A 508 47.72 53.40 10.92
C ARG A 508 47.20 54.33 9.81
N ILE A 509 45.93 54.22 9.45
CA ILE A 509 45.29 55.13 8.49
C ILE A 509 45.37 56.56 9.03
N LYS A 510 45.01 56.78 10.30
CA LYS A 510 45.09 58.10 10.93
C LYS A 510 46.52 58.66 10.91
N GLN A 511 47.51 57.85 11.26
CA GLN A 511 48.92 58.26 11.21
C GLN A 511 49.38 58.63 9.79
N LEU A 512 48.98 57.85 8.78
CA LEU A 512 49.30 58.14 7.39
C LEU A 512 48.62 59.43 6.90
N THR A 513 47.37 59.68 7.32
CA THR A 513 46.65 60.92 7.01
C THR A 513 47.36 62.12 7.63
N GLU A 514 47.71 62.07 8.91
CA GLU A 514 48.46 63.13 9.61
C GLU A 514 49.83 63.38 8.97
N SER A 515 50.55 62.32 8.58
CA SER A 515 51.84 62.45 7.89
C SER A 515 51.68 63.06 6.49
N ASN A 516 50.64 62.69 5.74
CA ASN A 516 50.37 63.28 4.42
C ASN A 516 49.98 64.75 4.54
N GLU A 517 49.18 65.12 5.54
CA GLU A 517 48.86 66.52 5.81
C GLU A 517 50.12 67.33 6.16
N ALA A 518 51.01 66.78 7.00
CA ALA A 518 52.28 67.42 7.33
C ALA A 518 53.18 67.61 6.10
N LEU A 519 53.36 66.56 5.28
CA LEU A 519 54.12 66.65 4.02
C LEU A 519 53.49 67.64 3.03
N ASN A 520 52.16 67.69 2.95
CA ASN A 520 51.49 68.63 2.08
C ASN A 520 51.71 70.08 2.55
N ASN A 521 51.69 70.33 3.85
CA ASN A 521 52.03 71.64 4.43
C ASN A 521 53.49 72.02 4.16
N GLU A 522 54.43 71.06 4.24
CA GLU A 522 55.83 71.27 3.89
C GLU A 522 56.00 71.60 2.40
N ILE A 523 55.30 70.88 1.50
CA ILE A 523 55.28 71.18 0.07
C ILE A 523 54.75 72.60 -0.17
N ILE A 524 53.71 73.03 0.54
CA ILE A 524 53.18 74.39 0.43
C ILE A 524 54.23 75.41 0.88
N SER A 525 54.90 75.18 2.01
CA SER A 525 55.98 76.06 2.51
C SER A 525 57.14 76.15 1.52
N LEU A 526 57.63 75.01 1.01
CA LEU A 526 58.73 74.97 0.05
C LEU A 526 58.36 75.65 -1.27
N LYS A 527 57.10 75.52 -1.72
CA LYS A 527 56.61 76.25 -2.90
C LYS A 527 56.62 77.75 -2.67
N GLU A 528 56.23 78.21 -1.47
CA GLU A 528 56.26 79.64 -1.13
C GLU A 528 57.70 80.16 -0.99
N ASP A 529 58.61 79.39 -0.38
CA ASP A 529 60.04 79.72 -0.31
C ASP A 529 60.66 79.81 -1.71
N THR A 530 60.35 78.84 -2.58
CA THR A 530 60.81 78.86 -3.98
C THR A 530 60.23 80.06 -4.73
N ARG A 531 58.96 80.39 -4.49
CA ARG A 531 58.32 81.56 -5.10
C ARG A 531 58.96 82.86 -4.64
N THR A 532 59.15 83.06 -3.34
CA THR A 532 59.79 84.26 -2.78
C THR A 532 61.25 84.38 -3.24
N GLN A 533 61.98 83.27 -3.35
CA GLN A 533 63.33 83.25 -3.93
C GLN A 533 63.30 83.61 -5.42
N SER A 534 62.34 83.09 -6.18
CA SER A 534 62.17 83.44 -7.60
C SER A 534 61.83 84.92 -7.78
N GLU A 535 60.91 85.46 -6.96
CA GLU A 535 60.55 86.89 -6.96
C GLU A 535 61.76 87.77 -6.58
N SER A 536 62.55 87.36 -5.58
CA SER A 536 63.82 88.02 -5.24
C SER A 536 64.83 87.96 -6.37
N MET A 537 64.96 86.81 -7.04
CA MET A 537 65.89 86.63 -8.15
C MET A 537 65.46 87.45 -9.36
N GLU A 538 64.17 87.47 -9.69
CA GLU A 538 63.58 88.35 -10.71
C GLU A 538 63.85 89.83 -10.38
N GLN A 539 63.68 90.27 -9.13
CA GLN A 539 64.04 91.64 -8.73
C GLN A 539 65.53 91.94 -8.93
N THR A 540 66.42 90.99 -8.62
CA THR A 540 67.86 91.18 -8.85
C THR A 540 68.22 91.19 -10.33
N VAL A 541 67.57 90.35 -11.15
CA VAL A 541 67.74 90.34 -12.60
C VAL A 541 67.23 91.65 -13.17
N GLN A 542 66.04 92.11 -12.78
CA GLN A 542 65.49 93.39 -13.22
C GLN A 542 66.42 94.56 -12.84
N ALA A 543 66.95 94.58 -11.62
CA ALA A 543 67.91 95.60 -11.21
C ALA A 543 69.20 95.57 -12.04
N LYS A 544 69.64 94.38 -12.46
CA LYS A 544 70.81 94.21 -13.34
C LYS A 544 70.50 94.58 -14.78
N ASP A 545 69.30 94.29 -15.27
CA ASP A 545 68.84 94.71 -16.59
C ASP A 545 68.71 96.23 -16.66
N ASP A 546 68.19 96.88 -15.61
CA ASP A 546 68.15 98.35 -15.50
C ASP A 546 69.58 98.95 -15.51
N GLU A 547 70.53 98.31 -14.81
CA GLU A 547 71.95 98.70 -14.83
C GLU A 547 72.59 98.50 -16.22
N ILE A 548 72.27 97.39 -16.90
CA ILE A 548 72.72 97.10 -18.27
C ILE A 548 72.13 98.13 -19.24
N ASP A 549 70.86 98.50 -19.09
CA ASP A 549 70.21 99.53 -19.91
C ASP A 549 70.88 100.89 -19.72
N ASP A 550 71.23 101.26 -18.49
CA ASP A 550 71.93 102.50 -18.21
C ASP A 550 73.38 102.49 -18.72
N LEU A 551 74.10 101.37 -18.57
CA LEU A 551 75.42 101.18 -19.17
C LEU A 551 75.36 101.18 -20.70
N SER A 552 74.32 100.60 -21.30
CA SER A 552 74.10 100.58 -22.75
C SER A 552 73.81 102.00 -23.26
N LYS A 553 73.01 102.80 -22.54
CA LYS A 553 72.81 104.23 -22.84
C LYS A 553 74.12 105.00 -22.78
N GLN A 554 74.98 104.75 -21.78
CA GLN A 554 76.29 105.38 -21.66
C GLN A 554 77.22 104.98 -22.83
N LEU A 555 77.24 103.71 -23.19
CA LEU A 555 78.03 103.20 -24.31
C LEU A 555 77.55 103.78 -25.65
N GLN A 556 76.24 103.88 -25.86
CA GLN A 556 75.66 104.44 -27.08
C GLN A 556 75.87 105.95 -27.18
N ALA A 557 75.84 106.67 -26.05
CA ALA A 557 76.23 108.08 -25.98
C ALA A 557 77.73 108.29 -26.27
N ALA A 558 78.60 107.41 -25.78
CA ALA A 558 80.04 107.44 -26.07
C ALA A 558 80.36 107.11 -27.54
N LEU A 559 79.66 106.12 -28.13
CA LEU A 559 79.79 105.76 -29.54
C LEU A 559 79.25 106.88 -30.46
N ALA A 560 78.17 107.56 -30.09
CA ALA A 560 77.66 108.72 -30.83
C ALA A 560 78.62 109.93 -30.76
N ALA A 561 79.32 110.13 -29.64
CA ALA A 561 80.35 111.15 -29.49
C ALA A 561 81.64 110.84 -30.27
N ALA A 562 81.99 109.56 -30.42
CA ALA A 562 83.16 109.11 -31.18
C ALA A 562 82.92 109.10 -32.71
N ALA A 563 81.68 108.95 -33.18
CA ALA A 563 81.34 108.85 -34.60
C ALA A 563 81.36 110.18 -35.40
N SER A 564 81.74 111.31 -34.81
CA SER A 564 81.84 112.61 -35.50
C SER A 564 83.27 113.01 -35.96
N LEU A 565 84.30 112.19 -35.70
CA LEU A 565 85.65 112.36 -36.23
C LEU A 565 86.21 111.02 -36.73
N ALA A 566 86.34 110.88 -38.05
CA ALA A 566 87.16 109.92 -38.82
C ALA A 566 86.40 109.12 -39.89
N THR A 567 87.11 108.99 -41.01
CA THR A 567 86.73 108.64 -42.37
C THR A 567 86.87 107.15 -42.69
N ASN A 568 86.06 106.67 -43.65
CA ASN A 568 86.28 105.59 -44.63
C ASN A 568 87.47 104.61 -44.45
N GLU A 569 87.21 103.30 -44.37
CA GLU A 569 87.58 102.30 -45.41
C GLU A 569 87.20 100.83 -45.05
N ALA A 570 86.44 100.23 -45.98
CA ALA A 570 86.41 98.85 -46.50
C ALA A 570 86.79 97.58 -45.68
N GLY A 571 85.77 96.71 -45.52
CA GLY A 571 85.71 95.27 -45.92
C GLY A 571 86.55 94.24 -45.13
N ARG A 572 86.15 92.99 -44.82
CA ARG A 572 85.06 92.01 -45.08
C ARG A 572 85.22 90.92 -43.98
N ARG A 573 84.27 90.09 -43.53
CA ARG A 573 83.52 89.05 -44.27
C ARG A 573 82.49 88.36 -43.33
N SER A 574 81.22 88.32 -43.77
CA SER A 574 80.18 87.25 -43.65
C SER A 574 80.14 86.30 -42.45
N TYR A 575 79.01 86.25 -41.74
CA TYR A 575 77.87 85.32 -42.01
C TYR A 575 76.60 85.84 -41.30
N SER A 576 75.51 85.97 -42.06
CA SER A 576 74.12 86.26 -41.64
C SER A 576 73.31 84.93 -41.61
N PRO A 577 71.98 84.87 -41.37
CA PRO A 577 71.01 85.94 -41.01
C PRO A 577 69.95 85.55 -39.95
N ALA A 578 69.14 86.57 -39.64
CA ALA A 578 67.91 86.60 -38.85
C ALA A 578 66.76 85.69 -39.33
N ILE A 579 65.70 85.60 -38.51
CA ILE A 579 64.28 85.91 -38.83
C ILE A 579 63.38 85.20 -37.76
N SER A 580 62.74 85.98 -36.88
CA SER A 580 61.38 85.73 -36.39
C SER A 580 60.39 86.07 -37.53
N PRO A 581 59.13 85.56 -37.64
CA PRO A 581 58.20 85.24 -36.55
C PRO A 581 57.15 84.10 -36.84
N THR A 582 56.23 83.90 -35.88
CA THR A 582 54.82 83.44 -36.00
C THR A 582 54.44 82.01 -36.42
N GLU A 583 53.40 81.55 -35.71
CA GLU A 583 52.34 80.59 -36.06
C GLU A 583 52.58 79.06 -35.96
N LYS A 584 51.65 78.45 -35.20
CA LYS A 584 50.88 77.23 -35.49
C LYS A 584 51.46 75.83 -35.21
N GLU A 585 50.77 75.18 -34.26
CA GLU A 585 49.98 73.95 -34.43
C GLU A 585 50.54 72.60 -33.90
N ARG A 586 49.61 71.86 -33.27
CA ARG A 586 49.55 70.41 -32.96
C ARG A 586 50.29 69.99 -31.68
N ARG A 587 49.74 69.15 -30.79
CA ARG A 587 48.73 68.09 -30.96
C ARG A 587 48.10 67.74 -29.60
N SER A 588 46.83 67.37 -29.65
CA SER A 588 45.93 66.62 -28.73
C SER A 588 46.57 65.91 -27.51
N THR A 589 45.92 65.78 -26.35
CA THR A 589 44.64 65.05 -26.14
C THR A 589 43.98 65.31 -24.76
N ALA A 590 42.65 65.26 -24.76
CA ALA A 590 41.73 64.86 -23.67
C ALA A 590 41.48 65.82 -22.50
N SER A 591 40.31 66.47 -22.54
CA SER A 591 39.55 66.92 -21.37
C SER A 591 38.08 67.08 -21.74
N SER A 592 37.20 66.59 -20.85
CA SER A 592 35.94 67.22 -20.41
C SER A 592 35.05 66.12 -19.81
N SER A 593 35.12 65.84 -18.51
CA SER A 593 34.56 66.59 -17.36
C SER A 593 33.05 66.42 -17.17
N ARG A 594 32.70 65.69 -16.09
CA ARG A 594 31.58 65.89 -15.14
C ARG A 594 31.62 64.70 -14.16
N SER A 595 32.16 64.82 -12.93
CA SER A 595 31.58 65.45 -11.71
C SER A 595 30.27 64.75 -11.32
N PHE A 596 29.98 64.20 -10.14
CA PHE A 596 30.44 64.34 -8.74
C PHE A 596 30.09 63.00 -8.03
N ASP A 597 31.00 62.44 -7.25
CA ASP A 597 30.96 62.23 -5.80
C ASP A 597 29.97 61.20 -5.18
N SER A 598 30.60 60.26 -4.48
CA SER A 598 30.27 59.63 -3.19
C SER A 598 28.93 58.90 -3.02
N ASP A 599 29.03 57.58 -2.80
CA ASP A 599 28.05 56.85 -1.99
C ASP A 599 28.73 56.04 -0.88
N ARG A 600 28.36 56.41 0.36
CA ARG A 600 28.69 55.77 1.63
C ARG A 600 27.37 55.27 2.23
N ASN A 601 27.28 53.96 2.39
CA ASN A 601 26.55 53.16 3.40
C ASN A 601 25.21 53.64 4.02
N SER A 602 24.28 52.66 4.06
CA SER A 602 23.62 52.13 5.29
C SER A 602 22.15 52.50 5.60
N PHE A 603 21.32 51.44 5.53
CA PHE A 603 20.27 50.99 6.46
C PHE A 603 18.84 51.58 6.47
N LEU A 604 17.90 50.61 6.42
CA LEU A 604 16.62 50.44 7.13
C LEU A 604 15.47 51.46 6.90
N HIS A 605 14.33 50.96 6.41
CA HIS A 605 13.09 50.90 7.20
C HIS A 605 11.98 50.05 6.55
N GLN A 606 11.13 49.59 7.46
CA GLN A 606 10.10 48.58 7.44
C GLN A 606 8.74 49.10 6.93
N ALA A 607 8.05 48.26 6.14
CA ALA A 607 6.61 47.98 6.05
C ALA A 607 5.52 49.05 5.76
N THR A 608 4.44 48.48 5.18
CA THR A 608 3.05 48.96 4.99
C THR A 608 2.86 49.86 3.75
N SER A 609 1.87 49.69 2.87
CA SER A 609 0.49 49.20 3.03
C SER A 609 -0.19 48.88 1.68
N ASP A 610 -1.20 48.00 1.75
CA ASP A 610 -2.47 47.91 0.99
C ASP A 610 -2.44 47.61 -0.53
N GLU A 611 -2.85 46.40 -0.94
CA GLU A 611 -4.23 45.93 -1.22
C GLU A 611 -4.88 46.51 -2.49
N HIS A 612 -5.07 45.65 -3.50
CA HIS A 612 -6.34 45.46 -4.22
C HIS A 612 -6.30 44.18 -5.11
N MET A 613 -7.05 43.16 -4.66
CA MET A 613 -8.05 42.36 -5.39
C MET A 613 -7.71 41.57 -6.68
N ALA A 614 -8.01 40.26 -6.56
CA ALA A 614 -8.74 39.40 -7.50
C ALA A 614 -7.98 38.53 -8.53
N ALA A 615 -7.76 37.28 -8.11
CA ALA A 615 -8.15 36.02 -8.77
C ALA A 615 -8.08 35.88 -10.30
N ALA A 616 -7.27 34.92 -10.78
CA ALA A 616 -7.72 33.85 -11.69
C ALA A 616 -6.64 32.78 -11.93
N VAL A 617 -7.02 31.55 -11.63
CA VAL A 617 -6.70 30.25 -12.28
C VAL A 617 -5.69 30.32 -13.44
N ALA A 618 -4.51 29.73 -13.25
CA ALA A 618 -3.56 29.47 -14.32
C ALA A 618 -3.77 28.04 -14.87
N ASP A 619 -4.35 27.97 -16.06
CA ASP A 619 -4.41 26.78 -16.91
C ASP A 619 -3.73 27.12 -18.25
N SER A 620 -2.75 26.27 -18.61
CA SER A 620 -2.27 25.90 -19.94
C SER A 620 -1.88 26.94 -21.03
N CYS A 621 -0.59 26.84 -21.41
CA CYS A 621 0.02 27.02 -22.74
C CYS A 621 0.11 28.42 -23.40
N PRO A 622 1.33 28.86 -23.80
CA PRO A 622 1.49 29.83 -24.88
C PRO A 622 2.02 29.16 -26.16
N ILE A 623 1.21 29.25 -27.22
CA ILE A 623 1.64 29.17 -28.62
C ILE A 623 2.12 30.57 -29.03
N PRO A 624 3.32 30.77 -29.61
CA PRO A 624 3.69 32.06 -30.18
C PRO A 624 3.37 32.10 -31.68
N LEU A 625 2.41 32.95 -32.05
CA LEU A 625 2.23 33.44 -33.42
C LEU A 625 3.18 34.61 -33.68
N ALA A 626 3.76 34.60 -34.88
CA ALA A 626 4.83 35.46 -35.35
C ALA A 626 4.44 36.95 -35.50
N SER A 627 5.35 37.84 -35.11
CA SER A 627 5.35 39.26 -35.50
C SER A 627 6.49 39.53 -36.49
N LYS A 628 6.13 39.98 -37.70
CA LYS A 628 7.05 40.58 -38.67
C LYS A 628 7.48 41.98 -38.20
N THR A 629 8.78 42.23 -38.10
CA THR A 629 9.39 43.54 -38.36
C THR A 629 10.73 43.34 -39.06
N ASN A 630 10.94 44.13 -40.12
CA ASN A 630 12.13 44.09 -40.97
C ASN A 630 13.30 44.83 -40.31
N GLY A 631 14.52 44.34 -40.58
CA GLY A 631 15.66 45.19 -40.91
C GLY A 631 16.84 45.19 -39.94
N VAL A 632 17.97 44.72 -40.48
CA VAL A 632 19.37 44.96 -40.04
C VAL A 632 19.92 44.01 -38.96
N ASP A 633 20.33 42.81 -39.40
CA ASP A 633 21.64 42.18 -39.09
C ASP A 633 21.67 40.76 -39.71
N GLN A 634 22.00 40.68 -41.01
CA GLN A 634 21.90 39.42 -41.78
C GLN A 634 23.07 38.45 -41.59
N SER A 635 24.23 38.83 -41.05
CA SER A 635 25.34 37.88 -40.87
C SER A 635 25.27 37.10 -39.55
N LYS A 636 24.79 37.72 -38.46
CA LYS A 636 24.59 37.03 -37.18
C LYS A 636 23.28 36.23 -37.14
N SER A 637 22.25 36.67 -37.85
CA SER A 637 20.99 35.92 -37.93
C SER A 637 21.09 34.66 -38.79
N GLU A 638 21.96 34.61 -39.81
CA GLU A 638 22.15 33.38 -40.61
C GLU A 638 22.83 32.26 -39.82
N ASP A 639 23.87 32.57 -39.04
CA ASP A 639 24.53 31.60 -38.15
C ASP A 639 23.58 31.11 -37.04
N GLU A 640 22.76 32.02 -36.52
CA GLU A 640 21.75 31.72 -35.52
C GLU A 640 20.60 30.89 -36.09
N VAL A 641 20.17 31.16 -37.32
CA VAL A 641 19.21 30.35 -38.09
C VAL A 641 19.79 28.97 -38.43
N MET A 642 21.08 28.88 -38.75
CA MET A 642 21.74 27.62 -39.04
C MET A 642 21.87 26.75 -37.78
N ARG A 643 22.21 27.36 -36.64
CA ARG A 643 22.22 26.72 -35.32
C ARG A 643 20.83 26.27 -34.90
N LEU A 644 19.81 27.09 -35.10
CA LEU A 644 18.41 26.73 -34.82
C LEU A 644 17.91 25.63 -35.76
N LYS A 645 18.30 25.63 -37.04
CA LYS A 645 18.02 24.52 -37.97
C LYS A 645 18.69 23.22 -37.54
N LEU A 646 19.93 23.29 -37.04
CA LEU A 646 20.66 22.13 -36.54
C LEU A 646 19.96 21.57 -35.29
N GLN A 647 19.57 22.45 -34.36
CA GLN A 647 18.81 22.06 -33.17
C GLN A 647 17.43 21.50 -33.52
N LEU A 648 16.75 22.05 -34.55
CA LEU A 648 15.46 21.55 -35.02
C LEU A 648 15.60 20.15 -35.64
N ASN A 649 16.65 19.91 -36.42
CA ASN A 649 16.93 18.59 -37.01
C ASN A 649 17.36 17.56 -35.93
N GLU A 650 18.12 17.98 -34.92
CA GLU A 650 18.40 17.15 -33.74
C GLU A 650 17.14 16.82 -32.95
N LEU A 651 16.19 17.76 -32.86
CA LEU A 651 14.91 17.52 -32.18
C LEU A 651 14.00 16.62 -33.00
N GLU A 652 13.99 16.78 -34.32
CA GLU A 652 13.24 15.95 -35.27
C GLU A 652 13.76 14.51 -35.30
N THR A 653 15.09 14.31 -35.31
CA THR A 653 15.70 12.98 -35.20
C THR A 653 15.44 12.33 -33.84
N LYS A 654 15.47 13.10 -32.74
CA LYS A 654 15.06 12.60 -31.40
C LYS A 654 13.58 12.24 -31.37
N SER A 655 12.71 13.07 -31.95
CA SER A 655 11.28 12.79 -32.06
C SER A 655 11.02 11.49 -32.84
N HIS A 656 11.68 11.33 -33.99
CA HIS A 656 11.59 10.11 -34.79
C HIS A 656 12.14 8.88 -34.05
N LEU A 657 13.18 9.05 -33.22
CA LEU A 657 13.70 7.98 -32.38
C LEU A 657 12.69 7.58 -31.29
N TYR A 658 12.02 8.54 -30.66
CA TYR A 658 10.98 8.26 -29.67
C TYR A 658 9.73 7.64 -30.29
N GLN A 659 9.32 8.13 -31.46
CA GLN A 659 8.25 7.55 -32.28
C GLN A 659 8.56 6.07 -32.59
N LYS A 660 9.77 5.78 -33.07
CA LYS A 660 10.19 4.41 -33.36
C LYS A 660 10.24 3.53 -32.11
N LYS A 661 10.75 4.05 -30.98
CA LYS A 661 10.73 3.31 -29.71
C LYS A 661 9.31 3.03 -29.23
N TYR A 662 8.38 3.95 -29.46
CA TYR A 662 6.98 3.75 -29.11
C TYR A 662 6.33 2.68 -29.99
N GLU A 663 6.62 2.67 -31.29
CA GLU A 663 6.18 1.63 -32.22
C GLU A 663 6.79 0.27 -31.90
N ASP A 664 8.08 0.21 -31.51
CA ASP A 664 8.73 -1.04 -31.10
C ASP A 664 8.13 -1.58 -29.78
N ILE A 665 7.84 -0.70 -28.81
CA ILE A 665 7.21 -1.08 -27.54
C ILE A 665 5.75 -1.52 -27.75
N SER A 666 5.01 -0.85 -28.63
CA SER A 666 3.63 -1.23 -28.93
C SER A 666 3.56 -2.56 -29.68
N ALA A 667 4.49 -2.82 -30.60
CA ALA A 667 4.63 -4.12 -31.25
C ALA A 667 4.94 -5.23 -30.23
N GLN A 668 5.88 -5.00 -29.31
CA GLN A 668 6.18 -5.97 -28.23
C GLN A 668 4.98 -6.21 -27.30
N LEU A 669 4.19 -5.19 -26.99
CA LEU A 669 2.99 -5.34 -26.17
C LEU A 669 1.91 -6.17 -26.88
N GLU A 670 1.78 -5.99 -28.20
CA GLU A 670 0.85 -6.76 -29.02
C GLU A 670 1.31 -8.22 -29.18
N ASP A 671 2.61 -8.47 -29.34
CA ASP A 671 3.19 -9.82 -29.35
C ASP A 671 2.95 -10.53 -28.01
N VAL A 672 3.15 -9.84 -26.88
CA VAL A 672 2.86 -10.39 -25.54
C VAL A 672 1.37 -10.71 -25.39
N ARG A 673 0.47 -9.85 -25.88
CA ARG A 673 -0.97 -10.10 -25.86
C ARG A 673 -1.38 -11.31 -26.71
N GLN A 674 -0.79 -11.46 -27.89
CA GLN A 674 -1.02 -12.64 -28.73
C GLN A 674 -0.48 -13.91 -28.07
N GLN A 675 0.67 -13.83 -27.40
CA GLN A 675 1.25 -14.95 -26.68
C GLN A 675 0.39 -15.36 -25.47
N THR A 676 -0.18 -14.41 -24.73
CA THR A 676 -1.14 -14.71 -23.65
C THR A 676 -2.41 -15.37 -24.18
N HIS A 677 -2.94 -14.94 -25.32
CA HIS A 677 -4.13 -15.57 -25.90
C HIS A 677 -3.87 -16.99 -26.44
N LEU A 678 -2.67 -17.27 -26.93
CA LEU A 678 -2.27 -18.62 -27.32
C LEU A 678 -2.11 -19.52 -26.08
N GLN A 679 -1.53 -18.98 -25.00
CA GLN A 679 -1.38 -19.70 -23.73
C GLN A 679 -2.75 -20.01 -23.09
N GLU A 680 -3.70 -19.06 -23.10
CA GLU A 680 -5.08 -19.28 -22.62
C GLU A 680 -5.80 -20.37 -23.43
N ARG A 681 -5.58 -20.44 -24.76
CA ARG A 681 -6.14 -21.50 -25.61
C ARG A 681 -5.56 -22.88 -25.28
N ASP A 682 -4.26 -22.96 -25.04
CA ASP A 682 -3.60 -24.22 -24.69
C ASP A 682 -3.96 -24.68 -23.27
N GLU A 683 -4.15 -23.75 -22.32
CA GLU A 683 -4.66 -24.02 -20.97
C GLU A 683 -6.12 -24.52 -21.01
N HIS A 684 -7.00 -23.92 -21.82
CA HIS A 684 -8.37 -24.39 -21.97
C HIS A 684 -8.48 -25.75 -22.71
N SER A 685 -7.59 -26.02 -23.67
CA SER A 685 -7.52 -27.31 -24.38
C SER A 685 -7.03 -28.44 -23.46
N THR A 686 -5.99 -28.19 -22.66
CA THR A 686 -5.45 -29.15 -21.71
C THR A 686 -6.39 -29.38 -20.52
N GLN A 687 -7.12 -28.36 -20.06
CA GLN A 687 -8.11 -28.50 -19.01
C GLN A 687 -9.36 -29.28 -19.47
N ALA A 688 -9.80 -29.11 -20.72
CA ALA A 688 -10.94 -29.87 -21.26
C ALA A 688 -10.65 -31.39 -21.41
N ILE A 689 -9.44 -31.77 -21.85
CA ILE A 689 -9.02 -33.19 -21.95
C ILE A 689 -8.83 -33.82 -20.57
N ASN A 690 -8.40 -33.03 -19.57
CA ASN A 690 -8.18 -33.50 -18.21
C ASN A 690 -9.49 -33.74 -17.43
N VAL A 691 -10.56 -32.98 -17.73
CA VAL A 691 -11.87 -33.14 -17.09
C VAL A 691 -12.60 -34.40 -17.57
N GLU A 692 -12.54 -34.75 -18.85
CA GLU A 692 -13.15 -35.99 -19.35
C GLU A 692 -12.44 -37.24 -18.82
N TYR A 693 -11.11 -37.23 -18.79
CA TYR A 693 -10.32 -38.31 -18.20
C TYR A 693 -10.61 -38.46 -16.70
N LEU A 694 -10.62 -37.35 -15.96
CA LEU A 694 -10.99 -37.34 -14.55
C LEU A 694 -12.41 -37.85 -14.31
N LYS A 695 -13.38 -37.48 -15.15
CA LYS A 695 -14.75 -37.99 -15.09
C LYS A 695 -14.78 -39.52 -15.25
N ASN A 696 -14.03 -40.06 -16.20
CA ASN A 696 -13.96 -41.52 -16.40
C ASN A 696 -13.28 -42.24 -15.24
N VAL A 697 -12.22 -41.66 -14.67
CA VAL A 697 -11.52 -42.20 -13.50
C VAL A 697 -12.41 -42.16 -12.25
N ILE A 698 -13.14 -41.06 -12.03
CA ILE A 698 -14.09 -40.92 -10.93
C ILE A 698 -15.27 -41.87 -11.10
N MET A 699 -15.84 -42.01 -12.31
CA MET A 699 -16.92 -42.99 -12.55
C MET A 699 -16.44 -44.41 -12.30
N LYS A 700 -15.24 -44.79 -12.78
CA LYS A 700 -14.65 -46.11 -12.50
C LYS A 700 -14.42 -46.34 -11.01
N TYR A 701 -14.04 -45.30 -10.28
CA TYR A 701 -13.87 -45.35 -8.82
C TYR A 701 -15.19 -45.49 -8.06
N ILE A 702 -16.28 -44.87 -8.52
CA ILE A 702 -17.63 -45.00 -7.95
C ILE A 702 -18.23 -46.38 -8.29
N GLU A 703 -18.08 -46.83 -9.53
CA GLU A 703 -18.66 -48.08 -10.06
C GLU A 703 -17.92 -49.33 -9.58
N SER A 704 -16.62 -49.22 -9.25
CA SER A 704 -15.87 -50.36 -8.74
C SER A 704 -16.39 -50.81 -7.38
N GLN A 705 -16.72 -52.10 -7.26
CA GLN A 705 -17.07 -52.75 -6.00
C GLN A 705 -15.86 -53.42 -5.32
N VAL A 706 -14.69 -53.35 -5.96
CA VAL A 706 -13.46 -54.01 -5.51
C VAL A 706 -12.56 -52.99 -4.80
N GLN A 707 -12.28 -53.22 -3.52
CA GLN A 707 -11.52 -52.26 -2.70
C GLN A 707 -10.09 -52.03 -3.22
N SER A 708 -9.45 -53.06 -3.78
CA SER A 708 -8.10 -52.94 -4.37
C SER A 708 -8.07 -52.06 -5.62
N GLU A 709 -9.15 -52.01 -6.41
CA GLU A 709 -9.25 -51.12 -7.57
C GLU A 709 -9.45 -49.67 -7.13
N LYS A 710 -10.24 -49.44 -6.07
CA LYS A 710 -10.37 -48.09 -5.48
C LYS A 710 -9.03 -47.59 -4.95
N GLU A 711 -8.28 -48.42 -4.24
CA GLU A 711 -6.94 -48.09 -3.75
C GLU A 711 -5.95 -47.75 -4.89
N GLN A 712 -6.05 -48.42 -6.04
CA GLN A 712 -5.23 -48.12 -7.22
C GLN A 712 -5.64 -46.83 -7.94
N LEU A 713 -6.92 -46.46 -7.89
CA LEU A 713 -7.43 -45.23 -8.51
C LEU A 713 -7.20 -43.98 -7.65
N VAL A 714 -7.02 -44.12 -6.33
CA VAL A 714 -6.77 -42.98 -5.41
C VAL A 714 -5.51 -42.19 -5.78
N PRO A 715 -4.34 -42.79 -6.06
CA PRO A 715 -3.17 -42.06 -6.54
C PRO A 715 -3.43 -41.28 -7.83
N VAL A 716 -4.15 -41.89 -8.78
CA VAL A 716 -4.49 -41.27 -10.07
C VAL A 716 -5.41 -40.06 -9.86
N ILE A 717 -6.45 -40.21 -9.05
CA ILE A 717 -7.36 -39.12 -8.66
C ILE A 717 -6.59 -38.02 -7.93
N SER A 718 -5.65 -38.39 -7.05
CA SER A 718 -4.82 -37.44 -6.30
C SER A 718 -3.93 -36.60 -7.20
N THR A 719 -3.38 -37.19 -8.25
CA THR A 719 -2.56 -36.48 -9.25
C THR A 719 -3.42 -35.61 -10.15
N LEU A 720 -4.59 -36.09 -10.59
CA LEU A 720 -5.48 -35.32 -11.48
C LEU A 720 -6.13 -34.13 -10.78
N LEU A 721 -6.43 -34.25 -9.48
CA LEU A 721 -7.05 -33.19 -8.67
C LEU A 721 -6.03 -32.33 -7.90
N ASN A 722 -4.73 -32.60 -8.02
CA ASN A 722 -3.67 -31.94 -7.25
C ASN A 722 -3.96 -31.93 -5.72
N LEU A 723 -4.42 -33.06 -5.18
CA LEU A 723 -4.74 -33.15 -3.75
C LEU A 723 -3.49 -32.90 -2.90
N SER A 724 -3.64 -32.11 -1.83
CA SER A 724 -2.57 -31.93 -0.85
C SER A 724 -2.23 -33.25 -0.14
N PRO A 725 -1.03 -33.40 0.44
CA PRO A 725 -0.65 -34.61 1.18
C PRO A 725 -1.63 -34.96 2.32
N GLN A 726 -2.26 -33.94 2.93
CA GLN A 726 -3.25 -34.11 3.99
C GLN A 726 -4.58 -34.66 3.46
N GLU A 727 -5.02 -34.21 2.28
CA GLU A 727 -6.24 -34.68 1.61
C GLU A 727 -6.06 -36.09 1.05
N HIS A 728 -4.91 -36.37 0.46
CA HIS A 728 -4.53 -37.73 0.05
C HIS A 728 -4.62 -38.71 1.22
N GLN A 729 -4.10 -38.32 2.39
CA GLN A 729 -4.14 -39.16 3.59
C GLN A 729 -5.56 -39.37 4.14
N LYS A 730 -6.46 -38.39 4.02
CA LYS A 730 -7.89 -38.54 4.37
C LYS A 730 -8.60 -39.52 3.43
N VAL A 731 -8.35 -39.43 2.13
CA VAL A 731 -8.94 -40.34 1.13
C VAL A 731 -8.46 -41.77 1.36
N VAL A 732 -7.16 -41.98 1.58
CA VAL A 732 -6.61 -43.31 1.90
C VAL A 732 -7.12 -43.84 3.24
N ALA A 733 -7.29 -42.98 4.26
CA ALA A 733 -7.82 -43.38 5.57
C ALA A 733 -9.28 -43.84 5.51
N ALA A 734 -10.10 -43.25 4.64
CA ALA A 734 -11.49 -43.67 4.42
C ALA A 734 -11.63 -45.07 3.81
N HIS A 735 -10.53 -45.65 3.31
CA HIS A 735 -10.50 -46.94 2.60
C HIS A 735 -9.95 -48.10 3.44
N ARG A 736 -9.46 -47.84 4.66
CA ARG A 736 -9.09 -48.93 5.57
C ARG A 736 -10.36 -49.59 6.13
N PRO A 737 -10.49 -50.93 6.08
CA PRO A 737 -11.63 -51.62 6.67
C PRO A 737 -11.57 -51.49 8.19
N ASN A 738 -12.43 -50.64 8.76
CA ASN A 738 -12.87 -50.80 10.14
C ASN A 738 -14.08 -51.75 10.11
N ASP A 739 -13.85 -52.99 10.55
CA ASP A 739 -14.90 -53.82 11.12
C ASP A 739 -15.43 -53.09 12.36
N GLU A 740 -16.51 -52.32 12.16
CA GLU A 740 -17.54 -51.88 13.11
C GLU A 740 -18.15 -50.56 12.62
N GLY A 741 -19.41 -50.60 12.21
CA GLY A 741 -20.21 -49.39 11.92
C GLY A 741 -20.52 -49.16 10.44
N ALA A 742 -21.33 -50.04 9.86
CA ALA A 742 -22.03 -49.74 8.61
C ALA A 742 -22.96 -48.52 8.79
N GLY A 743 -22.77 -47.50 7.96
CA GLY A 743 -23.80 -46.50 7.67
C GLY A 743 -23.45 -45.06 8.07
N LEU A 744 -22.67 -44.35 7.25
CA LEU A 744 -22.60 -42.87 7.34
C LEU A 744 -22.33 -42.14 6.00
N PHE A 745 -22.49 -42.78 4.84
CA PHE A 745 -22.33 -42.09 3.54
C PHE A 745 -23.42 -42.44 2.50
N GLY A 746 -24.62 -42.83 2.95
CA GLY A 746 -25.78 -43.09 2.08
C GLY A 746 -26.88 -42.02 2.11
N GLY A 747 -26.65 -40.85 2.72
CA GLY A 747 -27.73 -39.97 3.19
C GLY A 747 -27.91 -38.61 2.52
N VAL A 748 -27.28 -38.31 1.38
CA VAL A 748 -27.29 -36.93 0.82
C VAL A 748 -27.86 -36.80 -0.61
N PHE A 749 -28.28 -37.90 -1.25
CA PHE A 749 -28.88 -37.85 -2.60
C PHE A 749 -30.40 -38.14 -2.61
N SER A 750 -31.16 -37.58 -1.66
CA SER A 750 -32.64 -37.67 -1.67
C SER A 750 -33.32 -36.39 -1.16
N LEU A 751 -32.92 -35.23 -1.69
CA LEU A 751 -33.57 -33.95 -1.34
C LEU A 751 -33.90 -33.03 -2.54
N PHE A 752 -34.00 -33.55 -3.76
CA PHE A 752 -34.60 -32.78 -4.87
C PHE A 752 -35.36 -33.71 -5.83
N GLY A 753 -36.69 -33.67 -5.78
CA GLY A 753 -37.54 -34.49 -6.65
C GLY A 753 -38.98 -34.67 -6.16
N GLY A 754 -39.65 -33.58 -5.77
CA GLY A 754 -41.09 -33.59 -5.50
C GLY A 754 -41.89 -33.31 -6.77
N ALA A 755 -42.33 -34.36 -7.46
CA ALA A 755 -43.37 -34.27 -8.49
C ALA A 755 -44.52 -35.22 -8.13
N THR A 756 -45.72 -34.67 -8.13
CA THR A 756 -46.99 -35.29 -7.78
C THR A 756 -47.43 -36.31 -8.84
N ALA A 757 -47.61 -37.58 -8.45
CA ALA A 757 -48.34 -38.56 -9.26
C ALA A 757 -49.07 -39.59 -8.36
N ALA A 758 -50.30 -39.89 -8.77
CA ALA A 758 -51.36 -40.62 -8.10
C ALA A 758 -51.04 -42.08 -7.69
N PRO A 759 -51.79 -42.68 -6.73
CA PRO A 759 -51.53 -44.03 -6.24
C PRO A 759 -52.11 -45.12 -7.17
N PRO A 760 -51.44 -46.26 -7.38
CA PRO A 760 -52.01 -47.39 -8.10
C PRO A 760 -52.94 -48.24 -7.19
N PRO A 761 -53.90 -48.98 -7.76
CA PRO A 761 -55.01 -49.58 -7.02
C PRO A 761 -54.65 -50.92 -6.35
N LYS A 762 -55.40 -51.21 -5.28
CA LYS A 762 -55.45 -52.51 -4.59
C LYS A 762 -56.03 -53.60 -5.51
N PRO A 763 -55.53 -54.86 -5.46
CA PRO A 763 -56.32 -56.01 -5.86
C PRO A 763 -57.13 -56.55 -4.66
N LEU A 764 -58.41 -56.79 -4.93
CA LEU A 764 -59.38 -57.46 -4.07
C LEU A 764 -59.19 -58.98 -4.07
N ALA A 765 -59.69 -59.58 -2.99
CA ALA A 765 -59.57 -60.97 -2.55
C ALA A 765 -60.17 -62.05 -3.47
N ALA A 766 -59.65 -63.29 -3.35
CA ALA A 766 -60.42 -64.54 -3.25
C ALA A 766 -59.48 -65.71 -2.77
N PRO A 767 -59.97 -66.89 -2.31
CA PRO A 767 -59.73 -67.36 -0.95
C PRO A 767 -58.97 -68.70 -0.81
N HIS A 768 -58.61 -68.97 0.46
CA HIS A 768 -58.04 -70.19 1.05
C HIS A 768 -58.55 -71.55 0.52
N ASN A 769 -57.63 -72.53 0.43
CA ASN A 769 -57.86 -73.86 1.01
C ASN A 769 -56.57 -74.64 1.36
N PHE A 770 -56.67 -75.39 2.45
CA PHE A 770 -55.78 -76.37 3.12
C PHE A 770 -54.93 -77.28 2.18
N LYS A 771 -53.78 -77.91 2.50
CA LYS A 771 -53.22 -78.58 3.72
C LYS A 771 -51.75 -79.06 3.43
N PRO A 772 -51.06 -79.88 4.26
CA PRO A 772 -49.90 -79.51 5.10
C PRO A 772 -48.51 -80.08 4.66
N SER A 773 -47.49 -79.64 5.42
CA SER A 773 -46.12 -80.18 5.64
C SER A 773 -45.97 -81.72 5.66
N PRO A 774 -44.75 -82.33 5.50
CA PRO A 774 -43.69 -82.17 6.52
C PRO A 774 -42.19 -82.38 6.13
N THR A 775 -41.31 -81.88 7.02
CA THR A 775 -39.99 -82.38 7.52
C THR A 775 -38.87 -82.94 6.63
N VAL A 776 -37.62 -82.60 6.98
CA VAL A 776 -36.37 -83.43 7.18
C VAL A 776 -35.16 -82.47 7.08
N SER A 777 -34.43 -82.08 8.14
CA SER A 777 -33.40 -82.74 8.97
C SER A 777 -32.02 -82.99 8.30
N GLY A 778 -30.93 -82.62 8.98
CA GLY A 778 -29.54 -83.07 8.73
C GLY A 778 -28.63 -81.95 8.19
N ASN A 779 -27.84 -81.20 8.97
CA ASN A 779 -26.69 -81.56 9.82
C ASN A 779 -25.52 -82.18 9.02
N THR A 780 -24.35 -81.53 9.00
CA THR A 780 -23.08 -82.02 9.62
C THR A 780 -21.81 -81.38 9.01
N THR A 781 -20.90 -80.98 9.92
CA THR A 781 -19.41 -81.10 9.91
C THR A 781 -18.59 -80.47 8.77
N GLY A 782 -17.43 -79.84 8.99
CA GLY A 782 -16.59 -79.69 10.17
C GLY A 782 -15.11 -79.54 9.77
N ALA A 783 -14.34 -78.76 10.57
CA ALA A 783 -12.87 -78.78 10.76
C ALA A 783 -11.97 -78.52 9.50
N ALA A 784 -10.71 -78.03 9.55
CA ALA A 784 -9.69 -77.82 10.57
C ALA A 784 -8.59 -76.88 9.99
N LEU A 785 -7.96 -76.01 10.79
CA LEU A 785 -6.54 -76.00 11.24
C LEU A 785 -5.40 -75.56 10.26
N GLY A 786 -4.49 -74.72 10.80
CA GLY A 786 -3.09 -74.55 10.38
C GLY A 786 -2.67 -73.08 10.18
N SER A 787 -2.20 -72.33 11.18
CA SER A 787 -0.84 -72.26 11.79
C SER A 787 0.04 -71.14 11.20
N LYS A 788 0.72 -70.42 12.12
CA LYS A 788 1.61 -69.26 11.92
C LYS A 788 3.06 -69.70 11.81
N ASP A 789 3.84 -68.98 11.01
CA ASP A 789 5.30 -68.96 11.07
C ASP A 789 5.87 -67.58 10.74
N LYS A 790 7.03 -67.27 11.32
CA LYS A 790 7.77 -66.01 11.28
C LYS A 790 9.04 -66.15 10.42
N ASN A 791 9.46 -65.02 9.84
CA ASN A 791 10.77 -64.74 9.20
C ASN A 791 10.95 -65.21 7.74
N GLY A 792 11.04 -64.22 6.84
CA GLY A 792 12.20 -64.14 5.95
C GLY A 792 12.02 -64.47 4.46
N VAL A 793 12.14 -63.41 3.65
CA VAL A 793 12.86 -63.35 2.37
C VAL A 793 12.12 -63.77 1.09
N LEU A 794 12.26 -62.84 0.14
CA LEU A 794 11.82 -62.75 -1.24
C LEU A 794 12.50 -63.81 -2.15
N SER A 795 11.85 -64.21 -3.24
CA SER A 795 12.53 -64.25 -4.55
C SER A 795 11.57 -64.33 -5.73
N PHE A 796 12.07 -63.78 -6.83
CA PHE A 796 11.50 -63.58 -8.15
C PHE A 796 11.40 -64.87 -8.99
N GLY A 797 10.44 -64.87 -9.92
CA GLY A 797 10.47 -65.62 -11.20
C GLY A 797 9.44 -64.94 -12.11
N SER A 798 9.84 -64.15 -13.11
CA SER A 798 10.30 -64.57 -14.44
C SER A 798 9.20 -65.29 -15.23
N ASP A 799 8.58 -64.51 -16.12
CA ASP A 799 7.90 -64.84 -17.41
C ASP A 799 8.42 -66.13 -18.11
N PRO A 800 7.74 -66.75 -19.11
CA PRO A 800 6.94 -66.09 -20.15
C PRO A 800 5.72 -66.86 -20.77
N SER A 801 5.07 -66.19 -21.72
CA SER A 801 4.45 -66.69 -22.97
C SER A 801 3.22 -67.62 -22.90
N ASP A 802 2.08 -67.16 -23.46
CA ASP A 802 1.57 -67.64 -24.76
C ASP A 802 0.27 -66.92 -25.17
N ASP A 803 0.40 -66.19 -26.28
CA ASP A 803 -0.46 -65.99 -27.45
C ASP A 803 -1.78 -66.80 -27.64
N GLU A 804 -2.63 -66.19 -28.49
CA GLU A 804 -3.81 -66.72 -29.21
C GLU A 804 -5.08 -66.96 -28.35
N GLU A 805 -6.33 -66.74 -28.77
CA GLU A 805 -6.90 -66.49 -30.10
C GLU A 805 -8.35 -65.97 -29.92
N PHE A 806 -8.84 -65.35 -30.99
CA PHE A 806 -10.20 -64.90 -31.25
C PHE A 806 -11.31 -65.93 -30.97
N ALA A 807 -12.45 -65.47 -30.41
CA ALA A 807 -13.78 -65.83 -30.92
C ALA A 807 -14.89 -64.95 -30.30
N THR A 808 -15.34 -63.95 -31.06
CA THR A 808 -16.77 -63.62 -31.16
C THR A 808 -17.28 -64.36 -32.40
N PRO A 809 -18.52 -64.87 -32.44
CA PRO A 809 -19.62 -63.96 -32.78
C PRO A 809 -21.04 -64.36 -32.32
N LEU A 810 -21.95 -63.39 -32.52
CA LEU A 810 -23.35 -63.54 -32.91
C LEU A 810 -24.42 -63.81 -31.83
N ASN A 811 -24.96 -62.67 -31.39
CA ASN A 811 -26.39 -62.33 -31.29
C ASN A 811 -27.30 -63.04 -32.32
N PRO A 812 -28.53 -63.44 -31.91
CA PRO A 812 -29.68 -63.25 -32.78
C PRO A 812 -30.92 -62.70 -32.04
N PHE A 813 -31.15 -61.41 -32.23
CA PHE A 813 -32.41 -60.69 -32.53
C PHE A 813 -33.69 -60.84 -31.69
N ALA A 814 -34.31 -59.66 -31.53
CA ALA A 814 -35.75 -59.35 -31.53
C ALA A 814 -36.46 -59.33 -30.16
N ALA A 815 -36.47 -58.18 -29.49
CA ALA A 815 -37.44 -57.08 -29.70
C ALA A 815 -36.94 -55.80 -29.01
#